data_AF-A0A812KL67-F1
#
_entry.id   AF-A0A812KL67-F1
#
_cell.length_a   1.000
_cell.length_b   1.000
_cell.length_c   1.000
_cell.angle_alpha   90.00
_cell.angle_beta   90.00
_cell.angle_gamma   90.00
#
_symmetry.space_group_name_H-M   'P 1'
#
loop_
_entity.id
_entity.type
_entity.pdbx_description
1 polymer ?
#
loop_
_entity_poly.entity_id
_entity_poly.type
_entity_poly.pdbx_seq_one_letter_code
_entity_poly.pdbx_strand_id
1 'polypeptide(L)'
;MKLSVLAMATSRLLAPRTAVCEKPFEPNGTPLVWWHYNGNGGLQPGKGLSGTYAAFQDHVQLEGWGHLHMQAEATLEGAYAAGFLEGYMTSVHIFEHYVSWLQAQFGQVSVHAGGSMRHAWTAQGGRVRKFIEDNDRWVRQQVAENHASPYWQTVGRLMAQADGLLAGQQAATRNTTAMQLRRTDMLLLLASGDMYDIQPAVHQEKRVNWAALDAANFMKEFHKGVSCSALVTYSEDAVRAGHTTWTSYNNMLRIYKRVTWAIRGRPVHKVAFSSRPGYLYSKDDFYTLPLQRMVVMETTNAIFNNSLYDKVRPEALMVWQRVPVSNFLAQDGPHWAKLFSRHNSGTYNNMWIAITLDRASKSSLEDGFLTIAEQIPGEVKVTDVTPVVRKQGYFSSYNVPYDAGIYEAAGYPRHVERMGPENSYMNCSRAKIFRRDAPEARGSMQAFKRVMGSNNYQADPESHGDPSKAIMARGDLSPYRPELFGAVDLKVTEAVPGGEGWDGIAWARSGPTTDNQPPFSWLNIPDGEPVLHLGQPDVFNFDFIPMAFHDAEGIAAPIDSLGDSDGVRIAQRRREGKRAPEENHLQWLVPISTAAAASPMKVTPFSLGLCAAGAIGFLSLVLRPVRQHSHVPGEEESVYFLHA
;
A
#
# COMPACT_ATOMS: atom_id res chain seq x y z
N MET A 1 61.81 -41.72 46.45
CA MET A 1 62.25 -41.89 45.05
C MET A 1 61.27 -41.12 44.19
N LYS A 2 61.70 -39.99 43.58
CA LYS A 2 61.95 -39.82 42.13
C LYS A 2 60.73 -40.19 41.25
N LEU A 3 60.27 -39.44 40.24
CA LEU A 3 60.48 -38.11 39.65
C LEU A 3 59.58 -38.06 38.39
N SER A 4 58.91 -36.92 38.06
CA SER A 4 58.58 -36.36 36.71
C SER A 4 57.87 -37.22 35.61
N VAL A 5 56.94 -36.74 34.75
CA VAL A 5 57.01 -35.67 33.70
C VAL A 5 55.56 -35.38 33.21
N LEU A 6 55.04 -34.14 33.31
CA LEU A 6 54.76 -33.11 32.27
C LEU A 6 53.62 -33.37 31.25
N ALA A 7 52.55 -32.55 31.29
CA ALA A 7 51.91 -31.91 30.12
C ALA A 7 50.85 -30.88 30.55
N MET A 8 51.01 -29.63 30.11
CA MET A 8 50.06 -28.52 30.23
C MET A 8 48.91 -28.65 29.21
N ALA A 9 47.68 -28.39 29.64
CA ALA A 9 46.63 -27.78 28.80
C ALA A 9 45.64 -27.02 29.69
N THR A 10 45.71 -25.70 29.64
CA THR A 10 44.82 -24.77 30.35
C THR A 10 43.47 -24.67 29.64
N SER A 11 42.38 -24.90 30.38
CA SER A 11 41.01 -24.69 29.91
C SER A 11 40.72 -23.20 29.74
N ARG A 12 40.35 -22.76 28.54
CA ARG A 12 39.71 -21.46 28.34
C ARG A 12 38.21 -21.59 28.60
N LEU A 13 37.76 -20.95 29.68
CA LEU A 13 36.39 -20.56 29.93
C LEU A 13 35.92 -19.65 28.79
N LEU A 14 34.82 -20.01 28.12
CA LEU A 14 34.10 -19.13 27.20
C LEU A 14 33.30 -18.11 28.02
N ALA A 15 33.71 -16.85 27.93
CA ALA A 15 32.95 -15.71 28.42
C ALA A 15 31.76 -15.41 27.48
N PRO A 16 30.63 -14.89 28.00
CA PRO A 16 29.47 -14.53 27.19
C PRO A 16 29.83 -13.43 26.19
N ARG A 17 29.45 -13.62 24.92
CA ARG A 17 29.58 -12.59 23.89
C ARG A 17 28.73 -11.39 24.28
N THR A 18 29.40 -10.32 24.67
CA THR A 18 28.82 -8.98 24.79
C THR A 18 28.25 -8.55 23.45
N ALA A 19 26.95 -8.26 23.43
CA ALA A 19 26.29 -7.56 22.34
C ALA A 19 27.07 -6.26 22.05
N VAL A 20 27.62 -6.16 20.85
CA VAL A 20 28.25 -4.93 20.38
C VAL A 20 27.11 -3.97 20.07
N CYS A 21 26.98 -2.94 20.88
CA CYS A 21 26.14 -1.78 20.60
C CYS A 21 26.76 -1.05 19.40
N GLU A 22 26.24 -1.31 18.20
CA GLU A 22 26.55 -0.53 17.00
C GLU A 22 25.91 0.85 17.11
N LYS A 23 26.61 1.86 16.59
CA LYS A 23 26.20 3.27 16.65
C LYS A 23 25.15 3.59 15.56
N PRO A 24 24.27 4.58 15.80
CA PRO A 24 23.01 4.75 15.07
C PRO A 24 23.21 5.35 13.67
N PHE A 25 22.31 5.01 12.73
CA PHE A 25 22.23 5.52 11.36
C PHE A 25 20.83 6.10 11.09
N GLU A 26 20.76 7.24 10.38
CA GLU A 26 19.55 8.04 10.13
C GLU A 26 19.08 7.96 8.66
N PRO A 27 17.77 7.77 8.37
CA PRO A 27 17.15 8.18 7.11
C PRO A 27 16.74 9.64 7.20
N ASN A 28 17.40 10.51 6.45
CA ASN A 28 17.02 11.90 6.17
C ASN A 28 16.81 12.85 7.37
N GLY A 29 17.14 12.44 8.60
CA GLY A 29 17.28 13.30 9.78
C GLY A 29 16.04 14.13 10.16
N THR A 30 14.85 13.83 9.62
CA THR A 30 13.62 14.57 9.95
C THR A 30 13.01 13.99 11.22
N PRO A 31 13.05 14.71 12.36
CA PRO A 31 12.54 14.17 13.61
C PRO A 31 11.03 13.91 13.51
N LEU A 32 10.56 12.82 14.13
CA LEU A 32 9.12 12.60 14.29
C LEU A 32 8.54 13.71 15.17
N VAL A 33 7.74 14.58 14.56
CA VAL A 33 6.97 15.59 15.28
C VAL A 33 5.63 14.97 15.67
N TRP A 34 5.50 14.68 16.97
CA TRP A 34 4.28 14.12 17.53
C TRP A 34 3.23 15.20 17.76
N TRP A 35 1.98 14.85 17.51
CA TRP A 35 0.81 15.67 17.75
C TRP A 35 -0.29 14.87 18.44
N HIS A 36 -1.08 15.52 19.28
CA HIS A 36 -2.27 14.92 19.89
C HIS A 36 -3.50 15.80 19.67
N TYR A 37 -4.68 15.17 19.73
CA TYR A 37 -5.95 15.85 19.65
C TYR A 37 -6.23 16.61 20.96
N ASN A 38 -6.58 17.89 20.85
CA ASN A 38 -6.75 18.75 22.03
C ASN A 38 -8.16 18.70 22.67
N GLY A 39 -9.06 17.85 22.16
CA GLY A 39 -10.45 17.75 22.63
C GLY A 39 -11.41 18.82 22.10
N ASN A 40 -10.88 19.87 21.45
CA ASN A 40 -11.62 21.06 21.01
C ASN A 40 -11.45 21.32 19.49
N GLY A 41 -11.26 20.26 18.70
CA GLY A 41 -11.19 20.39 17.24
C GLY A 41 -9.85 20.91 16.69
N GLY A 42 -8.75 20.76 17.44
CA GLY A 42 -7.41 21.13 16.98
C GLY A 42 -6.32 20.17 17.45
N LEU A 43 -5.08 20.44 17.03
CA LEU A 43 -3.89 19.67 17.41
C LEU A 43 -3.03 20.47 18.39
N GLN A 44 -2.32 19.75 19.24
CA GLN A 44 -1.26 20.29 20.07
C GLN A 44 0.01 19.45 19.92
N PRO A 45 1.21 20.07 19.96
CA PRO A 45 2.46 19.35 19.84
C PRO A 45 2.69 18.43 21.04
N GLY A 46 3.44 17.34 20.80
CA GLY A 46 3.74 16.31 21.78
C GLY A 46 2.69 15.21 21.88
N LYS A 47 2.96 14.21 22.72
CA LYS A 47 2.13 13.01 22.90
C LYS A 47 0.85 13.24 23.72
N GLY A 48 0.74 14.39 24.40
CA GLY A 48 -0.44 14.74 25.21
C GLY A 48 -0.70 13.80 26.39
N LEU A 49 -1.83 13.99 27.06
CA LEU A 49 -2.28 13.17 28.19
C LEU A 49 -3.39 12.16 27.82
N SER A 50 -3.99 12.29 26.63
CA SER A 50 -5.12 11.46 26.18
C SER A 50 -4.72 10.04 25.77
N GLY A 51 -3.43 9.73 25.70
CA GLY A 51 -2.92 8.46 25.17
C GLY A 51 -3.09 8.28 23.66
N THR A 52 -3.63 9.28 22.96
CA THR A 52 -3.82 9.25 21.50
C THR A 52 -3.03 10.36 20.81
N TYR A 53 -2.04 9.97 20.01
CA TYR A 53 -1.12 10.87 19.32
C TYR A 53 -0.61 10.25 18.03
N ALA A 54 -0.23 11.10 17.07
CA ALA A 54 0.25 10.68 15.77
C ALA A 54 1.41 11.55 15.28
N ALA A 55 2.20 10.98 14.37
CA ALA A 55 3.20 11.68 13.58
C ALA A 55 3.03 11.27 12.11
N PHE A 56 3.11 12.24 11.20
CA PHE A 56 3.03 12.02 9.76
C PHE A 56 4.29 12.60 9.12
N GLN A 57 4.95 11.81 8.28
CA GLN A 57 6.06 12.24 7.43
C GLN A 57 5.62 12.10 5.99
N ASP A 58 5.50 13.22 5.29
CA ASP A 58 5.17 13.23 3.87
C ASP A 58 6.44 13.00 3.04
N HIS A 59 6.77 11.73 2.81
CA HIS A 59 7.89 11.32 1.96
C HIS A 59 7.38 10.79 0.62
N VAL A 60 6.16 11.15 0.18
CA VAL A 60 5.61 10.65 -1.10
C VAL A 60 6.53 10.96 -2.26
N GLN A 61 7.07 12.18 -2.31
CA GLN A 61 7.97 12.62 -3.39
C GLN A 61 9.40 12.06 -3.27
N LEU A 62 9.81 11.61 -2.07
CA LEU A 62 11.16 11.10 -1.81
C LEU A 62 11.23 9.58 -1.94
N GLU A 63 10.21 8.88 -1.48
CA GLU A 63 10.21 7.43 -1.27
C GLU A 63 8.99 6.74 -1.89
N GLY A 64 8.05 7.51 -2.46
CA GLY A 64 6.78 6.99 -2.96
C GLY A 64 5.77 6.63 -1.86
N TRP A 65 6.06 6.98 -0.59
CA TRP A 65 5.23 6.69 0.58
C TRP A 65 5.18 7.87 1.56
N GLY A 66 3.99 8.26 2.00
CA GLY A 66 3.83 8.95 3.28
C GLY A 66 3.88 7.95 4.43
N HIS A 67 4.36 8.35 5.61
CA HIS A 67 4.45 7.48 6.79
C HIS A 67 3.60 8.02 7.93
N LEU A 68 2.58 7.26 8.34
CA LEU A 68 1.71 7.61 9.47
C LEU A 68 1.97 6.67 10.66
N HIS A 69 2.38 7.26 11.77
CA HIS A 69 2.61 6.57 13.04
C HIS A 69 1.57 7.03 14.05
N MET A 70 0.91 6.09 14.70
CA MET A 70 -0.17 6.40 15.64
C MET A 70 -0.16 5.51 16.86
N GLN A 71 -0.33 6.13 18.02
CA GLN A 71 -0.78 5.51 19.26
C GLN A 71 -2.20 6.00 19.51
N ALA A 72 -3.12 5.10 19.86
CA ALA A 72 -4.50 5.47 20.16
C ALA A 72 -5.05 4.64 21.34
N GLU A 73 -5.88 5.26 22.16
CA GLU A 73 -6.66 4.51 23.14
C GLU A 73 -7.80 3.77 22.44
N ALA A 74 -8.03 2.51 22.81
CA ALA A 74 -9.06 1.64 22.24
C ALA A 74 -10.46 1.94 22.83
N THR A 75 -10.82 3.23 22.89
CA THR A 75 -12.16 3.72 23.26
C THR A 75 -12.83 4.40 22.06
N LEU A 76 -14.09 4.83 22.20
CA LEU A 76 -14.76 5.60 21.15
C LEU A 76 -14.07 6.96 20.93
N GLU A 77 -13.68 7.63 22.02
CA GLU A 77 -13.00 8.92 22.01
C GLU A 77 -11.59 8.81 21.43
N GLY A 78 -10.84 7.77 21.83
CA GLY A 78 -9.51 7.50 21.28
C GLY A 78 -9.56 7.17 19.79
N ALA A 79 -10.55 6.38 19.35
CA ALA A 79 -10.75 6.10 17.94
C ALA A 79 -11.14 7.35 17.14
N TYR A 80 -12.04 8.18 17.67
CA TYR A 80 -12.36 9.49 17.06
C TYR A 80 -11.13 10.39 16.98
N ALA A 81 -10.34 10.50 18.05
CA ALA A 81 -9.12 11.30 18.07
C ALA A 81 -8.07 10.79 17.07
N ALA A 82 -7.92 9.47 16.94
CA ALA A 82 -7.07 8.82 15.95
C ALA A 82 -7.48 9.21 14.52
N GLY A 83 -8.77 9.10 14.20
CA GLY A 83 -9.32 9.55 12.94
C GLY A 83 -9.05 11.04 12.71
N PHE A 84 -9.33 11.88 13.70
CA PHE A 84 -9.14 13.33 13.62
C PHE A 84 -7.70 13.71 13.28
N LEU A 85 -6.72 13.07 13.94
CA LEU A 85 -5.31 13.32 13.69
C LEU A 85 -4.92 12.95 12.25
N GLU A 86 -5.30 11.76 11.78
CA GLU A 86 -5.04 11.36 10.38
C GLU A 86 -5.70 12.33 9.39
N GLY A 87 -6.99 12.61 9.59
CA GLY A 87 -7.79 13.45 8.71
C GLY A 87 -7.24 14.87 8.59
N TYR A 88 -6.76 15.42 9.70
CA TYR A 88 -6.16 16.75 9.70
C TYR A 88 -4.79 16.75 9.02
N MET A 89 -3.90 15.86 9.45
CA MET A 89 -2.49 15.83 9.03
C MET A 89 -2.32 15.44 7.56
N THR A 90 -3.27 14.66 7.01
CA THR A 90 -3.24 14.18 5.62
C THR A 90 -4.32 14.83 4.75
N SER A 91 -4.96 15.91 5.22
CA SER A 91 -6.13 16.53 4.58
C SER A 91 -5.95 16.90 3.10
N VAL A 92 -4.76 17.40 2.72
CA VAL A 92 -4.42 17.72 1.32
C VAL A 92 -4.42 16.45 0.48
N HIS A 93 -3.64 15.44 0.88
CA HIS A 93 -3.58 14.17 0.17
C HIS A 93 -4.91 13.40 0.15
N ILE A 94 -5.74 13.52 1.20
CA ILE A 94 -7.11 12.98 1.19
C ILE A 94 -7.90 13.60 0.04
N PHE A 95 -7.83 14.92 -0.12
CA PHE A 95 -8.52 15.61 -1.20
C PHE A 95 -7.96 15.24 -2.57
N GLU A 96 -6.64 15.25 -2.75
CA GLU A 96 -5.97 14.84 -3.99
C GLU A 96 -6.34 13.41 -4.39
N HIS A 97 -6.25 12.47 -3.45
CA HIS A 97 -6.62 11.09 -3.68
C HIS A 97 -8.10 10.95 -4.03
N TYR A 98 -8.99 11.62 -3.28
CA TYR A 98 -10.43 11.59 -3.52
C TYR A 98 -10.78 12.09 -4.92
N VAL A 99 -10.24 13.24 -5.34
CA VAL A 99 -10.51 13.83 -6.66
C VAL A 99 -10.02 12.92 -7.79
N SER A 100 -8.78 12.42 -7.68
CA SER A 100 -8.21 11.49 -8.65
C SER A 100 -8.98 10.16 -8.73
N TRP A 101 -9.38 9.62 -7.58
CA TRP A 101 -10.17 8.39 -7.52
C TRP A 101 -11.56 8.59 -8.12
N LEU A 102 -12.23 9.69 -7.76
CA LEU A 102 -13.59 9.97 -8.16
C LEU A 102 -13.71 10.22 -9.67
N GLN A 103 -12.70 10.85 -10.29
CA GLN A 103 -12.62 10.97 -11.74
C GLN A 103 -12.53 9.59 -12.41
N ALA A 104 -11.67 8.71 -11.89
CA ALA A 104 -11.52 7.37 -12.44
C ALA A 104 -12.79 6.52 -12.26
N GLN A 105 -13.56 6.71 -11.17
CA GLN A 105 -14.77 5.94 -10.90
C GLN A 105 -16.00 6.43 -11.66
N PHE A 106 -16.18 7.76 -11.77
CA PHE A 106 -17.45 8.34 -12.26
C PHE A 106 -17.29 9.27 -13.47
N GLY A 107 -16.08 9.47 -13.98
CA GLY A 107 -15.81 10.31 -15.15
C GLY A 107 -15.62 11.79 -14.80
N GLN A 108 -16.17 12.70 -15.61
CA GLN A 108 -15.84 14.13 -15.56
C GLN A 108 -16.03 14.75 -14.16
N VAL A 109 -14.92 15.27 -13.62
CA VAL A 109 -14.86 16.07 -12.39
C VAL A 109 -14.51 17.49 -12.78
N SER A 110 -15.26 18.47 -12.27
CA SER A 110 -14.92 19.88 -12.41
C SER A 110 -14.80 20.51 -11.02
N VAL A 111 -13.61 21.05 -10.74
CA VAL A 111 -13.35 21.86 -9.55
C VAL A 111 -13.41 23.33 -9.98
N HIS A 112 -14.48 24.04 -9.60
CA HIS A 112 -14.66 25.43 -10.00
C HIS A 112 -13.85 26.40 -9.13
N ALA A 113 -13.37 27.49 -9.73
CA ALA A 113 -12.82 28.65 -9.00
C ALA A 113 -13.92 29.21 -8.09
N GLY A 114 -13.81 28.96 -6.78
CA GLY A 114 -14.88 29.19 -5.79
C GLY A 114 -15.12 27.99 -4.88
N GLY A 115 -14.50 26.84 -5.18
CA GLY A 115 -14.44 25.71 -4.27
C GLY A 115 -15.71 24.88 -4.18
N SER A 116 -16.49 24.84 -5.25
CA SER A 116 -17.49 23.80 -5.40
C SER A 116 -16.94 22.72 -6.34
N MET A 117 -16.74 21.51 -5.80
CA MET A 117 -16.70 20.32 -6.64
C MET A 117 -18.11 20.11 -7.18
N ARG A 118 -18.33 20.46 -8.45
CA ARG A 118 -19.55 20.06 -9.15
C ARG A 118 -19.28 18.71 -9.77
N HIS A 119 -19.66 17.67 -9.03
CA HIS A 119 -20.01 16.42 -9.68
C HIS A 119 -21.41 16.61 -10.23
N ALA A 120 -21.55 16.51 -11.55
CA ALA A 120 -22.79 15.98 -12.06
C ALA A 120 -22.87 14.56 -11.50
N TRP A 121 -23.48 14.40 -10.31
CA TRP A 121 -24.00 13.10 -9.89
C TRP A 121 -25.02 12.75 -10.96
N THR A 122 -24.55 12.13 -12.05
CA THR A 122 -25.41 11.54 -13.05
C THR A 122 -26.36 10.59 -12.33
N ALA A 123 -27.46 10.19 -12.96
CA ALA A 123 -28.38 9.20 -12.37
C ALA A 123 -27.65 7.91 -11.89
N GLN A 124 -26.43 7.64 -12.40
CA GLN A 124 -25.55 6.58 -11.92
C GLN A 124 -25.05 6.82 -10.50
N GLY A 125 -24.39 7.96 -10.25
CA GLY A 125 -23.84 8.29 -8.93
C GLY A 125 -24.91 8.38 -7.84
N GLY A 126 -26.14 8.77 -8.18
CA GLY A 126 -27.26 8.85 -7.22
C GLY A 126 -27.63 7.51 -6.57
N ARG A 127 -27.62 6.40 -7.33
CA ARG A 127 -27.96 5.06 -6.79
C ARG A 127 -26.89 4.52 -5.86
N VAL A 128 -25.61 4.67 -6.24
CA VAL A 128 -24.46 4.28 -5.41
C VAL A 128 -24.44 5.09 -4.12
N ARG A 129 -24.64 6.41 -4.23
CA ARG A 129 -24.74 7.31 -3.08
C ARG A 129 -25.82 6.86 -2.10
N LYS A 130 -27.02 6.55 -2.60
CA LYS A 130 -28.13 6.06 -1.77
C LYS A 130 -27.74 4.76 -1.06
N PHE A 131 -27.12 3.80 -1.76
CA PHE A 131 -26.68 2.55 -1.18
C PHE A 131 -25.73 2.78 0.01
N ILE A 132 -24.74 3.67 -0.15
CA ILE A 132 -23.77 4.00 0.90
C ILE A 132 -24.43 4.70 2.09
N GLU A 133 -25.37 5.63 1.84
CA GLU A 133 -26.10 6.31 2.90
C GLU A 133 -27.05 5.38 3.65
N ASP A 134 -27.70 4.44 2.95
CA ASP A 134 -28.52 3.38 3.56
C ASP A 134 -27.66 2.45 4.43
N ASN A 135 -26.49 2.04 3.93
CA ASN A 135 -25.53 1.21 4.66
C ASN A 135 -25.05 1.90 5.94
N ASP A 136 -24.62 3.16 5.86
CA ASP A 136 -24.14 3.91 7.03
C ASP A 136 -25.21 3.99 8.14
N ARG A 137 -26.48 4.24 7.77
CA ARG A 137 -27.59 4.22 8.73
C ARG A 137 -27.79 2.85 9.36
N TRP A 138 -27.77 1.79 8.55
CA TRP A 138 -27.93 0.42 9.04
C TRP A 138 -26.79 0.03 10.00
N VAL A 139 -25.54 0.31 9.65
CA VAL A 139 -24.38 -0.01 10.50
C VAL A 139 -24.48 0.71 11.85
N ARG A 140 -24.84 1.99 11.84
CA ARG A 140 -25.02 2.78 13.08
C ARG A 140 -26.15 2.24 13.94
N GLN A 141 -27.27 1.84 13.32
CA GLN A 141 -28.37 1.20 14.02
C GLN A 141 -27.91 -0.11 14.68
N GLN A 142 -27.18 -0.96 13.95
CA GLN A 142 -26.66 -2.21 14.49
C GLN A 142 -25.68 -1.99 15.66
N VAL A 143 -24.81 -0.98 15.58
CA VAL A 143 -23.92 -0.60 16.69
C VAL A 143 -24.71 -0.21 17.94
N ALA A 144 -25.78 0.58 17.79
CA ALA A 144 -26.61 1.02 18.91
C ALA A 144 -27.39 -0.16 19.55
N GLU A 145 -27.97 -1.04 18.73
CA GLU A 145 -28.77 -2.17 19.18
C GLU A 145 -27.93 -3.27 19.84
N ASN A 146 -26.66 -3.41 19.46
CA ASN A 146 -25.79 -4.53 19.87
C ASN A 146 -24.60 -4.11 20.76
N HIS A 147 -24.76 -3.07 21.59
CA HIS A 147 -23.70 -2.46 22.40
C HIS A 147 -22.95 -3.41 23.35
N ALA A 148 -23.53 -4.56 23.72
CA ALA A 148 -22.86 -5.57 24.55
C ALA A 148 -21.90 -6.49 23.77
N SER A 149 -21.97 -6.52 22.43
CA SER A 149 -21.15 -7.42 21.61
C SER A 149 -19.75 -6.83 21.38
N PRO A 150 -18.65 -7.56 21.70
CA PRO A 150 -17.29 -7.07 21.40
C PRO A 150 -17.05 -6.78 19.93
N TYR A 151 -17.73 -7.52 19.04
CA TYR A 151 -17.70 -7.29 17.60
C TYR A 151 -18.30 -5.92 17.24
N TRP A 152 -19.54 -5.65 17.69
CA TRP A 152 -20.21 -4.38 17.42
C TRP A 152 -19.62 -3.19 18.17
N GLN A 153 -19.02 -3.39 19.34
CA GLN A 153 -18.20 -2.36 20.00
C GLN A 153 -16.99 -1.99 19.15
N THR A 154 -16.35 -2.96 18.50
CA THR A 154 -15.22 -2.73 17.59
C THR A 154 -15.66 -2.02 16.31
N VAL A 155 -16.80 -2.41 15.74
CA VAL A 155 -17.44 -1.65 14.63
C VAL A 155 -17.74 -0.21 15.07
N GLY A 156 -18.27 -0.01 16.27
CA GLY A 156 -18.55 1.32 16.82
C GLY A 156 -17.29 2.20 16.91
N ARG A 157 -16.16 1.65 17.37
CA ARG A 157 -14.86 2.36 17.38
C ARG A 157 -14.39 2.68 15.96
N LEU A 158 -14.51 1.77 15.01
CA LEU A 158 -14.15 2.04 13.61
C LEU A 158 -15.01 3.16 13.01
N MET A 159 -16.31 3.17 13.29
CA MET A 159 -17.20 4.24 12.83
C MET A 159 -16.88 5.58 13.52
N ALA A 160 -16.50 5.59 14.80
CA ALA A 160 -16.01 6.78 15.49
C ALA A 160 -14.70 7.29 14.87
N GLN A 161 -13.80 6.40 14.44
CA GLN A 161 -12.59 6.77 13.70
C GLN A 161 -12.92 7.40 12.35
N ALA A 162 -13.90 6.87 11.62
CA ALA A 162 -14.37 7.49 10.37
C ALA A 162 -14.98 8.89 10.60
N ASP A 163 -15.70 9.09 11.70
CA ASP A 163 -16.24 10.40 12.10
C ASP A 163 -15.12 11.39 12.42
N GLY A 164 -14.11 10.92 13.16
CA GLY A 164 -12.90 11.68 13.44
C GLY A 164 -12.17 12.08 12.17
N LEU A 165 -11.98 11.14 11.24
CA LEU A 165 -11.30 11.36 9.96
C LEU A 165 -11.92 12.52 9.17
N LEU A 166 -13.25 12.52 9.05
CA LEU A 166 -13.98 13.61 8.41
C LEU A 166 -13.81 14.93 9.17
N ALA A 167 -13.97 14.91 10.49
CA ALA A 167 -13.86 16.12 11.32
C ALA A 167 -12.46 16.74 11.25
N GLY A 168 -11.40 15.92 11.24
CA GLY A 168 -10.02 16.35 11.07
C GLY A 168 -9.79 17.00 9.70
N GLN A 169 -10.27 16.34 8.64
CA GLN A 169 -10.17 16.83 7.27
C GLN A 169 -10.86 18.20 7.10
N GLN A 170 -12.07 18.35 7.65
CA GLN A 170 -12.83 19.60 7.63
C GLN A 170 -12.16 20.70 8.46
N ALA A 171 -11.59 20.35 9.63
CA ALA A 171 -10.89 21.31 10.48
C ALA A 171 -9.64 21.87 9.78
N ALA A 172 -8.86 21.03 9.09
CA ALA A 172 -7.68 21.45 8.34
C ALA A 172 -8.04 22.30 7.10
N THR A 173 -9.20 22.05 6.49
CA THR A 173 -9.66 22.73 5.26
C THR A 173 -10.73 23.80 5.51
N ARG A 174 -10.90 24.26 6.76
CA ARG A 174 -11.93 25.26 7.14
C ARG A 174 -11.86 26.57 6.33
N ASN A 175 -10.66 26.96 5.92
CA ASN A 175 -10.40 28.18 5.14
C ASN A 175 -10.35 27.92 3.61
N THR A 176 -10.51 26.66 3.19
CA THR A 176 -10.45 26.25 1.79
C THR A 176 -11.67 25.37 1.50
N THR A 177 -12.84 25.99 1.42
CA THR A 177 -14.13 25.30 1.19
C THR A 177 -14.13 24.37 -0.02
N ALA A 178 -13.29 24.67 -1.03
CA ALA A 178 -12.98 23.81 -2.18
C ALA A 178 -12.60 22.38 -1.85
N MET A 179 -11.89 22.20 -0.74
CA MET A 179 -11.29 20.93 -0.35
C MET A 179 -12.13 20.18 0.69
N GLN A 180 -13.20 20.78 1.20
CA GLN A 180 -13.98 20.15 2.27
C GLN A 180 -14.79 18.98 1.73
N LEU A 181 -14.58 17.81 2.33
CA LEU A 181 -15.36 16.62 2.04
C LEU A 181 -16.61 16.57 2.93
N ARG A 182 -17.67 15.95 2.41
CA ARG A 182 -18.86 15.59 3.17
C ARG A 182 -18.74 14.15 3.65
N ARG A 183 -19.64 13.76 4.56
CA ARG A 183 -19.73 12.39 5.06
C ARG A 183 -19.81 11.37 3.93
N THR A 184 -20.69 11.59 2.96
CA THR A 184 -20.88 10.65 1.86
C THR A 184 -19.65 10.54 0.97
N ASP A 185 -18.92 11.64 0.76
CA ASP A 185 -17.65 11.65 0.01
C ASP A 185 -16.61 10.75 0.71
N MET A 186 -16.47 10.90 2.03
CA MET A 186 -15.55 10.09 2.83
C MET A 186 -15.95 8.61 2.86
N LEU A 187 -17.24 8.30 2.99
CA LEU A 187 -17.72 6.92 2.98
C LEU A 187 -17.53 6.25 1.62
N LEU A 188 -17.71 6.98 0.52
CA LEU A 188 -17.40 6.48 -0.82
C LEU A 188 -15.92 6.16 -0.98
N LEU A 189 -15.06 7.03 -0.47
CA LEU A 189 -13.61 6.81 -0.47
C LEU A 189 -13.24 5.55 0.34
N LEU A 190 -13.83 5.37 1.53
CA LEU A 190 -13.62 4.18 2.36
C LEU A 190 -14.14 2.90 1.71
N ALA A 191 -15.27 2.99 0.99
CA ALA A 191 -15.88 1.86 0.29
C ALA A 191 -15.30 1.63 -1.13
N SER A 192 -14.10 2.14 -1.43
CA SER A 192 -13.56 2.13 -2.78
C SER A 192 -13.39 0.74 -3.39
N GLY A 193 -12.95 -0.25 -2.60
CA GLY A 193 -12.90 -1.65 -3.05
C GLY A 193 -14.29 -2.24 -3.22
N ASP A 194 -15.22 -1.91 -2.33
CA ASP A 194 -16.61 -2.38 -2.38
C ASP A 194 -17.36 -1.83 -3.61
N MET A 195 -16.91 -0.70 -4.18
CA MET A 195 -17.50 -0.10 -5.39
C MET A 195 -17.48 -1.03 -6.59
N TYR A 196 -16.51 -1.95 -6.69
CA TYR A 196 -16.43 -2.90 -7.80
C TYR A 196 -17.69 -3.77 -7.93
N ASP A 197 -18.35 -4.08 -6.81
CA ASP A 197 -19.55 -4.92 -6.78
C ASP A 197 -20.83 -4.12 -6.49
N ILE A 198 -20.74 -2.97 -5.83
CA ILE A 198 -21.91 -2.09 -5.60
C ILE A 198 -22.41 -1.50 -6.91
N GLN A 199 -21.52 -1.06 -7.80
CA GLN A 199 -21.92 -0.51 -9.10
C GLN A 199 -22.79 -1.50 -9.92
N PRO A 200 -22.36 -2.74 -10.20
CA PRO A 200 -23.20 -3.71 -10.91
C PRO A 200 -24.42 -4.17 -10.11
N ALA A 201 -24.42 -4.09 -8.77
CA ALA A 201 -25.60 -4.38 -7.95
C ALA A 201 -26.72 -3.36 -8.15
N VAL A 202 -26.40 -2.07 -8.15
CA VAL A 202 -27.40 -1.00 -8.28
C VAL A 202 -27.65 -0.58 -9.73
N HIS A 203 -26.77 -0.94 -10.66
CA HIS A 203 -26.87 -0.72 -12.11
C HIS A 203 -26.96 -2.04 -12.88
N GLN A 204 -28.06 -2.76 -12.71
CA GLN A 204 -28.27 -4.06 -13.39
C GLN A 204 -28.12 -3.95 -14.91
N GLU A 205 -28.54 -2.82 -15.48
CA GLU A 205 -28.45 -2.52 -16.91
C GLU A 205 -27.02 -2.33 -17.42
N LYS A 206 -26.04 -2.14 -16.52
CA LYS A 206 -24.62 -1.94 -16.84
C LYS A 206 -23.76 -3.16 -16.50
N ARG A 207 -24.34 -4.27 -16.05
CA ARG A 207 -23.59 -5.51 -15.78
C ARG A 207 -22.92 -5.99 -17.05
N VAL A 208 -21.66 -6.40 -16.92
CA VAL A 208 -20.86 -6.83 -18.07
C VAL A 208 -21.45 -8.10 -18.66
N ASN A 209 -21.75 -8.07 -19.96
CA ASN A 209 -22.05 -9.29 -20.70
C ASN A 209 -20.73 -9.95 -21.10
N TRP A 210 -20.13 -10.71 -20.17
CA TRP A 210 -18.87 -11.42 -20.40
C TRP A 210 -18.90 -12.28 -21.66
N ALA A 211 -20.08 -12.82 -22.00
CA ALA A 211 -20.31 -13.62 -23.18
C ALA A 211 -20.42 -12.82 -24.50
N ALA A 212 -20.27 -11.50 -24.50
CA ALA A 212 -20.27 -10.67 -25.71
C ALA A 212 -18.91 -10.01 -25.99
N LEU A 213 -17.94 -10.11 -25.07
CA LEU A 213 -16.63 -9.47 -25.23
C LEU A 213 -15.69 -10.33 -26.09
N ASP A 214 -14.92 -9.66 -26.95
CA ASP A 214 -13.70 -10.22 -27.53
C ASP A 214 -12.57 -10.28 -26.47
N ALA A 215 -11.45 -10.93 -26.80
CA ALA A 215 -10.34 -11.12 -25.86
C ALA A 215 -9.73 -9.78 -25.37
N ALA A 216 -9.65 -8.76 -26.23
CA ALA A 216 -9.04 -7.48 -25.87
C ALA A 216 -9.96 -6.66 -24.95
N ASN A 217 -11.24 -6.58 -25.27
CA ASN A 217 -12.24 -5.91 -24.44
C ASN A 217 -12.50 -6.69 -23.15
N PHE A 218 -12.37 -8.01 -23.16
CA PHE A 218 -12.39 -8.83 -21.95
C PHE A 218 -11.30 -8.41 -20.97
N MET A 219 -10.02 -8.38 -21.38
CA MET A 219 -8.93 -8.05 -20.46
C MET A 219 -9.09 -6.65 -19.86
N LYS A 220 -9.54 -5.68 -20.67
CA LYS A 220 -9.85 -4.33 -20.20
C LYS A 220 -10.96 -4.32 -19.13
N GLU A 221 -12.05 -5.05 -19.33
CA GLU A 221 -13.13 -5.11 -18.34
C GLU A 221 -12.75 -5.95 -17.11
N PHE A 222 -12.00 -7.03 -17.31
CA PHE A 222 -11.53 -7.92 -16.25
C PHE A 222 -10.61 -7.19 -15.27
N HIS A 223 -9.63 -6.44 -15.76
CA HIS A 223 -8.72 -5.65 -14.94
C HIS A 223 -9.38 -4.50 -14.16
N LYS A 224 -10.66 -4.15 -14.45
CA LYS A 224 -11.39 -3.17 -13.62
C LYS A 224 -11.81 -3.73 -12.27
N GLY A 225 -12.02 -5.03 -12.16
CA GLY A 225 -12.56 -5.70 -10.97
C GLY A 225 -11.64 -6.76 -10.38
N VAL A 226 -10.43 -6.90 -10.90
CA VAL A 226 -9.50 -7.98 -10.54
C VAL A 226 -8.12 -7.41 -10.29
N SER A 227 -7.49 -7.83 -9.20
CA SER A 227 -6.33 -7.13 -8.66
C SER A 227 -5.42 -8.03 -7.81
N CYS A 228 -4.11 -7.93 -8.03
CA CYS A 228 -3.02 -8.39 -7.15
C CYS A 228 -2.45 -9.78 -7.42
N SER A 229 -1.20 -9.96 -6.96
CA SER A 229 -0.55 -11.27 -6.81
C SER A 229 0.00 -11.41 -5.40
N ALA A 230 -0.04 -12.61 -4.83
CA ALA A 230 0.47 -12.87 -3.49
C ALA A 230 1.17 -14.22 -3.37
N LEU A 231 2.16 -14.31 -2.49
CA LEU A 231 2.94 -15.52 -2.25
C LEU A 231 3.25 -15.68 -0.76
N VAL A 232 3.13 -16.91 -0.28
CA VAL A 232 3.63 -17.33 1.03
C VAL A 232 4.61 -18.47 0.83
N THR A 233 5.79 -18.37 1.41
CA THR A 233 6.78 -19.45 1.42
C THR A 233 7.13 -19.88 2.85
N TYR A 234 7.48 -21.15 2.98
CA TYR A 234 7.97 -21.74 4.22
C TYR A 234 9.25 -22.55 3.97
N SER A 235 10.24 -22.34 4.82
CA SER A 235 11.44 -23.15 5.01
C SER A 235 11.75 -23.27 6.50
N GLU A 236 12.74 -24.09 6.87
CA GLU A 236 13.18 -24.22 8.26
C GLU A 236 13.72 -22.89 8.83
N ASP A 237 14.16 -21.97 7.95
CA ASP A 237 14.77 -20.70 8.32
C ASP A 237 13.79 -19.52 8.33
N ALA A 238 12.74 -19.57 7.49
CA ALA A 238 11.88 -18.41 7.26
C ALA A 238 10.45 -18.79 6.83
N VAL A 239 9.48 -18.06 7.38
CA VAL A 239 8.18 -17.80 6.73
C VAL A 239 8.29 -16.45 6.05
N ARG A 240 8.00 -16.40 4.74
CA ARG A 240 7.91 -15.13 4.01
C ARG A 240 6.53 -14.96 3.41
N ALA A 241 6.04 -13.73 3.43
CA ALA A 241 4.78 -13.35 2.83
C ALA A 241 4.97 -12.09 2.01
N GLY A 242 4.37 -12.06 0.82
CA GLY A 242 4.52 -10.98 -0.14
C GLY A 242 3.23 -10.71 -0.88
N HIS A 243 2.99 -9.43 -1.15
CA HIS A 243 1.80 -8.97 -1.84
C HIS A 243 2.15 -7.81 -2.78
N THR A 244 1.72 -7.90 -4.04
CA THR A 244 1.83 -6.84 -5.03
C THR A 244 0.44 -6.41 -5.49
N THR A 245 0.12 -5.13 -5.28
CA THR A 245 -1.20 -4.58 -5.61
C THR A 245 -1.31 -4.29 -7.08
N TRP A 246 -2.38 -4.71 -7.77
CA TRP A 246 -2.63 -4.28 -9.15
C TRP A 246 -3.78 -3.28 -9.21
N THR A 247 -3.55 -2.09 -9.73
CA THR A 247 -4.62 -1.09 -9.85
C THR A 247 -4.28 -0.10 -10.94
N SER A 248 -5.24 0.73 -11.30
CA SER A 248 -4.96 1.89 -12.15
C SER A 248 -3.95 2.82 -11.48
N TYR A 249 -3.04 3.38 -12.27
CA TYR A 249 -1.89 4.15 -11.79
C TYR A 249 -2.28 5.46 -11.09
N ASN A 250 -3.48 5.99 -11.31
CA ASN A 250 -4.00 7.13 -10.54
C ASN A 250 -4.23 6.81 -9.04
N ASN A 251 -4.10 5.55 -8.60
CA ASN A 251 -4.18 5.13 -7.21
C ASN A 251 -2.81 4.98 -6.51
N MET A 252 -1.74 5.55 -7.06
CA MET A 252 -0.36 5.45 -6.54
C MET A 252 0.03 6.55 -5.54
N LEU A 253 -0.91 7.34 -5.04
CA LEU A 253 -0.67 8.20 -3.87
C LEU A 253 -0.78 7.37 -2.60
N ARG A 254 0.36 7.08 -1.95
CA ARG A 254 0.45 6.02 -0.91
C ARG A 254 0.79 6.55 0.46
N ILE A 255 0.23 5.91 1.49
CA ILE A 255 0.65 6.08 2.89
C ILE A 255 0.84 4.69 3.51
N TYR A 256 1.99 4.45 4.13
CA TYR A 256 2.19 3.29 4.99
C TYR A 256 1.79 3.66 6.43
N LYS A 257 0.86 2.90 7.01
CA LYS A 257 0.21 3.25 8.28
C LYS A 257 0.59 2.25 9.35
N ARG A 258 0.81 2.76 10.56
CA ARG A 258 1.07 1.97 11.77
C ARG A 258 0.24 2.50 12.91
N VAL A 259 -0.53 1.62 13.52
CA VAL A 259 -1.41 1.97 14.62
C VAL A 259 -1.22 1.01 15.77
N THR A 260 -0.87 1.56 16.92
CA THR A 260 -0.89 0.86 18.22
C THR A 260 -2.13 1.29 18.98
N TRP A 261 -3.04 0.35 19.19
CA TRP A 261 -4.19 0.53 20.06
C TRP A 261 -3.87 0.06 21.47
N ALA A 262 -4.17 0.89 22.46
CA ALA A 262 -3.88 0.61 23.85
C ALA A 262 -5.14 0.69 24.73
N ILE A 263 -5.14 -0.07 25.83
CA ILE A 263 -6.13 0.09 26.91
C ILE A 263 -5.34 0.42 28.17
N ARG A 264 -5.57 1.61 28.74
CA ARG A 264 -4.86 2.06 29.95
C ARG A 264 -3.34 2.03 29.73
N GLY A 265 -2.90 2.50 28.56
CA GLY A 265 -1.49 2.54 28.16
C GLY A 265 -0.85 1.19 27.80
N ARG A 266 -1.57 0.06 27.89
CA ARG A 266 -1.05 -1.26 27.48
C ARG A 266 -1.48 -1.56 26.04
N PRO A 267 -0.55 -1.85 25.11
CA PRO A 267 -0.90 -2.27 23.76
C PRO A 267 -1.78 -3.52 23.76
N VAL A 268 -2.92 -3.45 23.06
CA VAL A 268 -3.84 -4.60 22.86
C VAL A 268 -3.95 -5.00 21.39
N HIS A 269 -3.59 -4.10 20.47
CA HIS A 269 -3.49 -4.40 19.05
C HIS A 269 -2.40 -3.52 18.43
N LYS A 270 -1.49 -4.12 17.66
CA LYS A 270 -0.55 -3.41 16.81
C LYS A 270 -0.83 -3.86 15.39
N VAL A 271 -0.92 -2.91 14.46
CA VAL A 271 -1.15 -3.19 13.04
C VAL A 271 -0.34 -2.24 12.18
N ALA A 272 0.31 -2.79 11.16
CA ALA A 272 1.01 -2.02 10.14
C ALA A 272 0.58 -2.49 8.76
N PHE A 273 0.34 -1.54 7.84
CA PHE A 273 -0.23 -1.85 6.54
C PHE A 273 0.04 -0.76 5.50
N SER A 274 0.19 -1.19 4.24
CA SER A 274 0.20 -0.28 3.10
C SER A 274 -1.19 0.26 2.85
N SER A 275 -1.34 1.55 2.55
CA SER A 275 -2.64 2.21 2.43
C SER A 275 -2.56 3.43 1.50
N ARG A 276 -3.60 4.25 1.54
CA ARG A 276 -3.79 5.49 0.78
C ARG A 276 -4.35 6.57 1.72
N PRO A 277 -4.23 7.86 1.36
CA PRO A 277 -4.84 8.94 2.14
C PRO A 277 -6.35 8.72 2.33
N GLY A 278 -6.81 8.80 3.58
CA GLY A 278 -8.24 8.68 3.92
C GLY A 278 -8.78 7.26 4.05
N TYR A 279 -8.00 6.23 3.73
CA TYR A 279 -8.44 4.84 3.96
C TYR A 279 -8.12 4.38 5.38
N LEU A 280 -9.12 3.98 6.15
CA LEU A 280 -8.90 3.37 7.47
C LEU A 280 -8.53 1.87 7.40
N TYR A 281 -8.24 1.38 6.19
CA TYR A 281 -7.82 0.02 5.87
C TYR A 281 -6.80 0.06 4.72
N SER A 282 -6.30 -1.09 4.29
CA SER A 282 -5.23 -1.20 3.30
C SER A 282 -5.72 -1.02 1.86
N LYS A 283 -6.79 -1.73 1.47
CA LYS A 283 -7.30 -1.86 0.08
C LYS A 283 -6.31 -2.53 -0.87
N ASP A 284 -5.10 -2.85 -0.43
CA ASP A 284 -4.17 -3.59 -1.26
C ASP A 284 -4.58 -5.06 -1.37
N ASP A 285 -4.80 -5.84 -0.31
CA ASP A 285 -4.55 -5.60 1.12
C ASP A 285 -3.29 -6.33 1.63
N PHE A 286 -2.52 -5.67 2.52
CA PHE A 286 -1.38 -6.28 3.23
C PHE A 286 -1.26 -5.73 4.65
N TYR A 287 -1.32 -6.60 5.65
CA TYR A 287 -1.21 -6.26 7.07
C TYR A 287 -0.20 -7.15 7.80
N THR A 288 0.58 -6.55 8.68
CA THR A 288 1.30 -7.26 9.73
C THR A 288 0.65 -6.96 11.09
N LEU A 289 0.42 -8.01 11.87
CA LEU A 289 -0.22 -7.96 13.20
C LEU A 289 0.77 -8.51 14.24
N PRO A 290 1.73 -7.70 14.74
CA PRO A 290 2.82 -8.17 15.60
C PRO A 290 2.37 -8.90 16.87
N LEU A 291 1.33 -8.39 17.54
CA LEU A 291 0.86 -8.98 18.82
C LEU A 291 0.17 -10.32 18.62
N GLN A 292 -0.56 -10.48 17.52
CA GLN A 292 -1.21 -11.72 17.10
C GLN A 292 -0.24 -12.67 16.38
N ARG A 293 0.94 -12.18 15.99
CA ARG A 293 1.91 -12.87 15.12
C ARG A 293 1.25 -13.39 13.83
N MET A 294 0.51 -12.50 13.19
CA MET A 294 -0.21 -12.79 11.95
C MET A 294 0.18 -11.88 10.80
N VAL A 295 0.11 -12.41 9.59
CA VAL A 295 0.08 -11.64 8.34
C VAL A 295 -1.27 -11.87 7.68
N VAL A 296 -1.91 -10.80 7.20
CA VAL A 296 -3.17 -10.89 6.47
C VAL A 296 -3.02 -10.18 5.13
N MET A 297 -3.42 -10.84 4.05
CA MET A 297 -3.37 -10.29 2.70
C MET A 297 -4.54 -10.84 1.86
N GLU A 298 -4.77 -10.28 0.68
CA GLU A 298 -5.82 -10.74 -0.23
C GLU A 298 -5.40 -10.64 -1.70
N THR A 299 -6.10 -11.36 -2.58
CA THR A 299 -6.21 -10.95 -3.99
C THR A 299 -7.67 -11.02 -4.44
N THR A 300 -8.09 -10.07 -5.28
CA THR A 300 -9.49 -9.91 -5.67
C THR A 300 -9.88 -10.94 -6.73
N ASN A 301 -10.98 -11.66 -6.54
CA ASN A 301 -11.52 -12.61 -7.50
C ASN A 301 -12.55 -11.94 -8.41
N ALA A 302 -12.68 -12.43 -9.64
CA ALA A 302 -13.72 -11.99 -10.55
C ALA A 302 -15.06 -12.64 -10.22
N ILE A 303 -16.17 -11.98 -10.59
CA ILE A 303 -17.51 -12.55 -10.58
C ILE A 303 -18.05 -12.54 -12.01
N PHE A 304 -18.04 -13.70 -12.68
CA PHE A 304 -18.62 -13.85 -14.02
C PHE A 304 -20.13 -14.12 -13.97
N ASN A 305 -20.62 -14.67 -12.87
CA ASN A 305 -22.04 -14.92 -12.66
C ASN A 305 -22.77 -13.67 -12.17
N ASN A 306 -23.31 -12.89 -13.12
CA ASN A 306 -24.05 -11.64 -12.84
C ASN A 306 -25.25 -11.77 -11.89
N SER A 307 -25.84 -12.96 -11.75
CA SER A 307 -26.96 -13.17 -10.81
C SER A 307 -26.55 -13.03 -9.35
N LEU A 308 -25.26 -13.18 -9.04
CA LEU A 308 -24.76 -13.01 -7.67
C LEU A 308 -24.90 -11.57 -7.17
N TYR A 309 -24.77 -10.57 -8.06
CA TYR A 309 -24.95 -9.16 -7.70
C TYR A 309 -26.37 -8.85 -7.18
N ASP A 310 -27.36 -9.70 -7.46
CA ASP A 310 -28.72 -9.53 -6.93
C ASP A 310 -28.81 -9.78 -5.42
N LYS A 311 -27.79 -10.39 -4.81
CA LYS A 311 -27.70 -10.62 -3.36
C LYS A 311 -27.04 -9.47 -2.60
N VAL A 312 -26.40 -8.52 -3.29
CA VAL A 312 -25.75 -7.36 -2.67
C VAL A 312 -26.81 -6.38 -2.19
N ARG A 313 -26.74 -6.02 -0.90
CA ARG A 313 -27.70 -5.17 -0.19
C ARG A 313 -26.98 -4.23 0.78
N PRO A 314 -27.54 -3.04 1.07
CA PRO A 314 -26.91 -2.11 2.02
C PRO A 314 -26.94 -2.61 3.47
N GLU A 315 -27.81 -3.57 3.82
CA GLU A 315 -27.91 -4.17 5.16
C GLU A 315 -26.83 -5.25 5.43
N ALA A 316 -25.56 -4.87 5.30
CA ALA A 316 -24.40 -5.72 5.53
C ALA A 316 -23.17 -4.90 5.98
N LEU A 317 -22.08 -5.55 6.38
CA LEU A 317 -20.81 -4.86 6.64
C LEU A 317 -19.91 -4.95 5.41
N MET A 318 -19.46 -3.80 4.91
CA MET A 318 -18.53 -3.70 3.79
C MET A 318 -17.13 -4.22 4.19
N VAL A 319 -16.27 -4.53 3.22
CA VAL A 319 -14.93 -5.07 3.51
C VAL A 319 -14.07 -4.09 4.30
N TRP A 320 -14.14 -2.78 3.99
CA TRP A 320 -13.43 -1.75 4.76
C TRP A 320 -13.82 -1.73 6.25
N GLN A 321 -15.00 -2.28 6.59
CA GLN A 321 -15.45 -2.45 7.97
C GLN A 321 -15.02 -3.79 8.56
N ARG A 322 -15.24 -4.88 7.82
CA ARG A 322 -15.01 -6.25 8.31
C ARG A 322 -13.53 -6.54 8.54
N VAL A 323 -12.63 -6.01 7.73
CA VAL A 323 -11.20 -6.30 7.81
C VAL A 323 -10.55 -5.69 9.06
N PRO A 324 -10.65 -4.36 9.34
CA PRO A 324 -10.09 -3.81 10.57
C PRO A 324 -10.69 -4.44 11.83
N VAL A 325 -11.99 -4.76 11.83
CA VAL A 325 -12.66 -5.43 12.95
C VAL A 325 -12.11 -6.85 13.16
N SER A 326 -11.88 -7.60 12.07
CA SER A 326 -11.31 -8.95 12.15
C SER A 326 -9.85 -8.92 12.58
N ASN A 327 -9.04 -7.99 12.05
CA ASN A 327 -7.65 -7.78 12.45
C ASN A 327 -7.54 -7.48 13.96
N PHE A 328 -8.44 -6.63 14.49
CA PHE A 328 -8.42 -6.23 15.88
C PHE A 328 -8.78 -7.37 16.85
N LEU A 329 -9.73 -8.24 16.46
CA LEU A 329 -10.32 -9.25 17.35
C LEU A 329 -9.75 -10.66 17.19
N ALA A 330 -9.12 -10.96 16.06
CA ALA A 330 -8.60 -12.29 15.77
C ALA A 330 -7.47 -12.68 16.72
N GLN A 331 -7.36 -13.99 16.96
CA GLN A 331 -6.29 -14.62 17.73
C GLN A 331 -5.41 -15.51 16.83
N ASP A 332 -5.97 -16.01 15.75
CA ASP A 332 -5.31 -16.80 14.72
C ASP A 332 -6.09 -16.70 13.39
N GLY A 333 -5.55 -17.32 12.34
CA GLY A 333 -6.15 -17.35 11.00
C GLY A 333 -7.59 -17.90 10.94
N PRO A 334 -7.88 -19.06 11.55
CA PRO A 334 -9.25 -19.58 11.61
C PRO A 334 -10.24 -18.64 12.31
N HIS A 335 -9.86 -18.02 13.43
CA HIS A 335 -10.71 -17.05 14.11
C HIS A 335 -10.91 -15.79 13.26
N TRP A 336 -9.86 -15.30 12.59
CA TRP A 336 -9.94 -14.18 11.65
C TRP A 336 -10.98 -14.45 10.55
N ALA A 337 -10.89 -15.62 9.90
CA ALA A 337 -11.81 -16.00 8.82
C ALA A 337 -13.27 -16.09 9.30
N LYS A 338 -13.48 -16.62 10.51
CA LYS A 338 -14.81 -16.66 11.15
C LYS A 338 -15.38 -15.26 11.41
N LEU A 339 -14.55 -14.33 11.92
CA LEU A 339 -14.96 -12.95 12.17
C LEU A 339 -15.28 -12.21 10.86
N PHE A 340 -14.42 -12.38 9.85
CA PHE A 340 -14.58 -11.77 8.54
C PHE A 340 -15.84 -12.23 7.80
N SER A 341 -16.25 -13.49 8.00
CA SER A 341 -17.44 -14.08 7.37
C SER A 341 -18.77 -13.50 7.86
N ARG A 342 -18.77 -12.78 9.00
CA ARG A 342 -19.99 -12.20 9.58
C ARG A 342 -20.47 -11.03 8.75
N HIS A 343 -21.80 -10.94 8.55
CA HIS A 343 -22.45 -9.85 7.83
C HIS A 343 -21.83 -9.61 6.44
N ASN A 344 -21.48 -10.69 5.72
CA ASN A 344 -20.92 -10.65 4.38
C ASN A 344 -21.76 -9.74 3.46
N SER A 345 -21.13 -8.72 2.89
CA SER A 345 -21.73 -7.79 1.95
C SER A 345 -21.81 -8.33 0.51
N GLY A 346 -20.97 -9.32 0.16
CA GLY A 346 -20.77 -9.70 -1.23
C GLY A 346 -20.08 -8.63 -2.06
N THR A 347 -19.33 -7.74 -1.42
CA THR A 347 -18.61 -6.64 -2.06
C THR A 347 -17.13 -6.74 -1.75
N TYR A 348 -16.29 -6.31 -2.68
CA TYR A 348 -14.85 -6.52 -2.70
C TYR A 348 -14.52 -8.01 -2.50
N ASN A 349 -14.96 -8.82 -3.46
CA ASN A 349 -14.95 -10.27 -3.39
C ASN A 349 -13.54 -10.84 -3.60
N ASN A 350 -12.87 -11.21 -2.51
CA ASN A 350 -11.46 -11.59 -2.51
C ASN A 350 -11.23 -13.02 -2.00
N MET A 351 -10.04 -13.57 -2.30
CA MET A 351 -9.42 -14.62 -1.49
C MET A 351 -8.55 -13.97 -0.42
N TRP A 352 -9.05 -13.95 0.81
CA TRP A 352 -8.29 -13.53 1.97
C TRP A 352 -7.38 -14.65 2.46
N ILE A 353 -6.16 -14.30 2.85
CA ILE A 353 -5.10 -15.21 3.31
C ILE A 353 -4.66 -14.74 4.69
N ALA A 354 -4.90 -15.56 5.71
CA ALA A 354 -4.48 -15.31 7.08
C ALA A 354 -3.42 -16.32 7.49
N ILE A 355 -2.22 -15.82 7.79
CA ILE A 355 -1.05 -16.60 8.17
C ILE A 355 -0.86 -16.48 9.69
N THR A 356 -0.84 -17.61 10.40
CA THR A 356 -0.59 -17.68 11.84
C THR A 356 0.84 -18.16 12.08
N LEU A 357 1.77 -17.26 12.37
CA LEU A 357 3.20 -17.57 12.44
C LEU A 357 3.55 -18.54 13.58
N ASP A 358 2.77 -18.55 14.65
CA ASP A 358 2.93 -19.46 15.80
C ASP A 358 2.69 -20.94 15.45
N ARG A 359 2.07 -21.21 14.31
CA ARG A 359 1.83 -22.57 13.79
C ARG A 359 2.96 -23.05 12.88
N ALA A 360 4.05 -22.30 12.77
CA ALA A 360 5.26 -22.69 12.06
C ALA A 360 6.43 -22.88 13.04
N SER A 361 7.09 -24.03 12.96
CA SER A 361 8.35 -24.31 13.64
C SER A 361 9.44 -24.58 12.61
N LYS A 362 10.67 -24.88 13.03
CA LYS A 362 11.73 -25.26 12.08
C LYS A 362 11.48 -26.62 11.40
N SER A 363 10.81 -27.54 12.10
CA SER A 363 10.65 -28.94 11.67
C SER A 363 9.20 -29.31 11.31
N SER A 364 8.25 -28.42 11.55
CA SER A 364 6.82 -28.70 11.35
C SER A 364 6.02 -27.47 11.00
N LEU A 365 4.92 -27.71 10.27
CA LEU A 365 3.90 -26.72 9.96
C LEU A 365 2.55 -27.28 10.41
N GLU A 366 1.96 -26.69 11.44
CA GLU A 366 0.71 -27.14 12.06
C GLU A 366 -0.50 -26.63 11.26
N ASP A 367 -1.56 -27.45 11.20
CA ASP A 367 -2.83 -27.06 10.58
C ASP A 367 -3.30 -25.72 11.15
N GLY A 368 -3.91 -24.88 10.31
CA GLY A 368 -4.28 -23.49 10.60
C GLY A 368 -3.15 -22.47 10.46
N PHE A 369 -1.93 -22.90 10.08
CA PHE A 369 -0.85 -21.97 9.69
C PHE A 369 -1.30 -21.03 8.57
N LEU A 370 -1.94 -21.55 7.52
CA LEU A 370 -2.45 -20.74 6.41
C LEU A 370 -3.92 -21.06 6.17
N THR A 371 -4.79 -20.13 6.59
CA THR A 371 -6.23 -20.21 6.38
C THR A 371 -6.63 -19.22 5.29
N ILE A 372 -7.44 -19.67 4.32
CA ILE A 372 -8.07 -18.79 3.35
C ILE A 372 -9.55 -18.59 3.65
N ALA A 373 -10.06 -17.40 3.33
CA ALA A 373 -11.49 -17.10 3.31
C ALA A 373 -11.85 -16.47 1.95
N GLU A 374 -12.59 -17.21 1.14
CA GLU A 374 -13.01 -16.78 -0.19
C GLU A 374 -14.46 -16.31 -0.17
N GLN A 375 -14.67 -15.08 -0.62
CA GLN A 375 -15.97 -14.44 -0.57
C GLN A 375 -16.56 -14.25 -1.96
N ILE A 376 -17.87 -14.50 -2.06
CA ILE A 376 -18.75 -14.04 -3.14
C ILE A 376 -20.05 -13.49 -2.53
N PRO A 377 -20.94 -12.85 -3.32
CA PRO A 377 -22.26 -12.50 -2.82
C PRO A 377 -23.06 -13.71 -2.28
N GLY A 378 -23.36 -13.63 -0.98
CA GLY A 378 -24.14 -14.63 -0.26
C GLY A 378 -23.36 -15.80 0.36
N GLU A 379 -22.04 -15.89 0.14
CA GLU A 379 -21.24 -17.00 0.68
C GLU A 379 -19.81 -16.57 1.02
N VAL A 380 -19.28 -17.09 2.12
CA VAL A 380 -17.85 -17.07 2.43
C VAL A 380 -17.43 -18.49 2.74
N LYS A 381 -16.43 -19.00 2.00
CA LYS A 381 -15.86 -20.32 2.20
C LYS A 381 -14.52 -20.21 2.91
N VAL A 382 -14.41 -20.89 4.05
CA VAL A 382 -13.16 -20.95 4.83
C VAL A 382 -12.49 -22.29 4.62
N THR A 383 -11.21 -22.27 4.25
CA THR A 383 -10.42 -23.47 3.96
C THR A 383 -9.04 -23.36 4.59
N ASP A 384 -8.60 -24.40 5.30
CA ASP A 384 -7.21 -24.54 5.72
C ASP A 384 -6.40 -25.14 4.57
N VAL A 385 -5.45 -24.36 4.04
CA VAL A 385 -4.58 -24.77 2.93
C VAL A 385 -3.15 -25.04 3.40
N THR A 386 -2.93 -25.14 4.71
CA THR A 386 -1.67 -25.60 5.29
C THR A 386 -1.16 -26.91 4.66
N PRO A 387 -2.00 -27.92 4.36
CA PRO A 387 -1.53 -29.14 3.68
C PRO A 387 -0.86 -28.88 2.32
N VAL A 388 -1.25 -27.81 1.60
CA VAL A 388 -0.62 -27.40 0.35
C VAL A 388 0.80 -26.88 0.63
N VAL A 389 0.94 -25.95 1.57
CA VAL A 389 2.24 -25.40 1.96
C VAL A 389 3.16 -26.49 2.47
N ARG A 390 2.66 -27.43 3.28
CA ARG A 390 3.43 -28.58 3.78
C ARG A 390 3.97 -29.45 2.64
N LYS A 391 3.19 -29.64 1.57
CA LYS A 391 3.55 -30.49 0.43
C LYS A 391 4.59 -29.86 -0.50
N GLN A 392 4.47 -28.57 -0.80
CA GLN A 392 5.29 -27.93 -1.85
C GLN A 392 6.14 -26.75 -1.35
N GLY A 393 5.98 -26.33 -0.10
CA GLY A 393 6.74 -25.25 0.55
C GLY A 393 6.20 -23.85 0.30
N TYR A 394 5.09 -23.69 -0.43
CA TYR A 394 4.50 -22.38 -0.72
C TYR A 394 3.00 -22.44 -1.04
N PHE A 395 2.33 -21.30 -0.94
CA PHE A 395 0.98 -21.05 -1.44
C PHE A 395 0.96 -19.72 -2.21
N SER A 396 0.32 -19.67 -3.37
CA SER A 396 0.25 -18.47 -4.22
C SER A 396 -1.19 -18.10 -4.56
N SER A 397 -1.41 -16.81 -4.82
CA SER A 397 -2.71 -16.20 -5.09
C SER A 397 -2.60 -15.21 -6.24
N TYR A 398 -3.57 -15.23 -7.16
CA TYR A 398 -3.50 -14.56 -8.45
C TYR A 398 -4.89 -14.40 -9.08
N ASN A 399 -5.89 -14.02 -8.28
CA ASN A 399 -7.23 -13.63 -8.74
C ASN A 399 -8.16 -14.71 -9.29
N VAL A 400 -7.88 -15.96 -8.97
CA VAL A 400 -8.74 -17.07 -9.32
C VAL A 400 -9.09 -17.80 -8.04
N PRO A 401 -10.38 -18.07 -7.76
CA PRO A 401 -10.78 -18.78 -6.57
C PRO A 401 -10.13 -20.16 -6.48
N TYR A 402 -9.66 -20.52 -5.29
CA TYR A 402 -9.08 -21.82 -4.97
C TYR A 402 -10.16 -22.88 -4.71
N ASP A 403 -11.17 -22.53 -3.92
CA ASP A 403 -12.27 -23.42 -3.58
C ASP A 403 -13.13 -23.71 -4.81
N ALA A 404 -13.34 -25.00 -5.07
CA ALA A 404 -14.05 -25.45 -6.26
C ALA A 404 -15.52 -24.95 -6.29
N GLY A 405 -16.18 -24.87 -5.13
CA GLY A 405 -17.56 -24.39 -5.03
C GLY A 405 -17.66 -22.90 -5.32
N ILE A 406 -16.74 -22.10 -4.77
CA ILE A 406 -16.65 -20.67 -5.07
C ILE A 406 -16.31 -20.43 -6.55
N TYR A 407 -15.34 -21.16 -7.09
CA TYR A 407 -14.93 -21.10 -8.50
C TYR A 407 -16.13 -21.39 -9.44
N GLU A 408 -16.90 -22.44 -9.14
CA GLU A 408 -18.10 -22.80 -9.90
C GLU A 408 -19.21 -21.75 -9.77
N ALA A 409 -19.53 -21.33 -8.54
CA ALA A 409 -20.58 -20.36 -8.27
C ALA A 409 -20.32 -18.99 -8.92
N ALA A 410 -19.06 -18.56 -8.94
CA ALA A 410 -18.61 -17.33 -9.60
C ALA A 410 -18.60 -17.42 -11.12
N GLY A 411 -18.79 -18.61 -11.71
CA GLY A 411 -18.96 -18.80 -13.16
C GLY A 411 -17.68 -19.07 -13.95
N TYR A 412 -16.57 -19.39 -13.29
CA TYR A 412 -15.29 -19.61 -13.96
C TYR A 412 -15.26 -20.81 -14.94
N PRO A 413 -15.90 -21.98 -14.68
CA PRO A 413 -15.81 -23.12 -15.60
C PRO A 413 -16.28 -22.79 -17.02
N ARG A 414 -17.47 -22.18 -17.16
CA ARG A 414 -18.03 -21.76 -18.45
C ARG A 414 -17.18 -20.69 -19.12
N HIS A 415 -16.60 -19.80 -18.31
CA HIS A 415 -15.72 -18.75 -18.81
C HIS A 415 -14.43 -19.32 -19.41
N VAL A 416 -13.77 -20.24 -18.70
CA VAL A 416 -12.53 -20.90 -19.15
C VAL A 416 -12.76 -21.77 -20.39
N GLU A 417 -13.87 -22.51 -20.44
CA GLU A 417 -14.24 -23.31 -21.62
C GLU A 417 -14.31 -22.45 -22.89
N ARG A 418 -14.78 -21.21 -22.75
CA ARG A 418 -14.95 -20.27 -23.86
C ARG A 418 -13.70 -19.47 -24.19
N MET A 419 -13.05 -18.90 -23.18
CA MET A 419 -12.01 -17.87 -23.36
C MET A 419 -10.59 -18.42 -23.22
N GLY A 420 -10.46 -19.69 -22.83
CA GLY A 420 -9.17 -20.34 -22.63
C GLY A 420 -8.63 -20.22 -21.20
N PRO A 421 -7.37 -20.64 -21.00
CA PRO A 421 -6.86 -20.99 -19.68
C PRO A 421 -6.42 -19.81 -18.80
N GLU A 422 -6.46 -18.56 -19.27
CA GLU A 422 -5.95 -17.41 -18.50
C GLU A 422 -6.72 -17.14 -17.19
N ASN A 423 -7.94 -17.68 -17.08
CA ASN A 423 -8.75 -17.62 -15.85
C ASN A 423 -8.87 -18.99 -15.16
N SER A 424 -8.09 -19.99 -15.60
CA SER A 424 -7.99 -21.28 -14.92
C SER A 424 -7.08 -21.15 -13.71
N TYR A 425 -7.51 -21.69 -12.57
CA TYR A 425 -6.69 -21.69 -11.35
C TYR A 425 -5.31 -22.32 -11.59
N MET A 426 -5.26 -23.41 -12.35
CA MET A 426 -4.00 -24.12 -12.59
C MET A 426 -3.22 -23.60 -13.80
N ASN A 427 -3.85 -22.94 -14.77
CA ASN A 427 -3.25 -22.76 -16.10
C ASN A 427 -3.10 -21.30 -16.55
N CYS A 428 -3.45 -20.31 -15.71
CA CYS A 428 -3.12 -18.92 -16.00
C CYS A 428 -1.61 -18.68 -15.94
N SER A 429 -1.14 -17.60 -16.58
CA SER A 429 0.29 -17.29 -16.66
C SER A 429 0.93 -17.18 -15.28
N ARG A 430 0.28 -16.47 -14.35
CA ARG A 430 0.78 -16.31 -12.97
C ARG A 430 0.84 -17.62 -12.19
N ALA A 431 -0.14 -18.52 -12.36
CA ALA A 431 -0.10 -19.83 -11.72
C ALA A 431 1.12 -20.65 -12.17
N LYS A 432 1.45 -20.59 -13.46
CA LYS A 432 2.61 -21.29 -14.03
C LYS A 432 3.93 -20.65 -13.62
N ILE A 433 4.03 -19.31 -13.64
CA ILE A 433 5.21 -18.58 -13.17
C ILE A 433 5.47 -18.90 -11.69
N PHE A 434 4.46 -18.81 -10.82
CA PHE A 434 4.62 -19.20 -9.42
C PHE A 434 5.01 -20.67 -9.26
N ARG A 435 4.43 -21.59 -10.04
CA ARG A 435 4.81 -23.01 -9.98
C ARG A 435 6.27 -23.24 -10.31
N ARG A 436 6.82 -22.48 -11.27
CA ARG A 436 8.21 -22.54 -11.68
C ARG A 436 9.14 -21.90 -10.64
N ASP A 437 8.78 -20.72 -10.14
CA ASP A 437 9.74 -19.81 -9.47
C ASP A 437 9.57 -19.72 -7.94
N ALA A 438 8.39 -20.04 -7.39
CA ALA A 438 8.18 -20.01 -5.94
C ALA A 438 9.13 -20.93 -5.14
N PRO A 439 9.58 -22.09 -5.66
CA PRO A 439 10.62 -22.87 -4.98
C PRO A 439 11.92 -22.09 -4.73
N GLU A 440 12.35 -21.23 -5.66
CA GLU A 440 13.55 -20.39 -5.50
C GLU A 440 13.34 -19.29 -4.45
N ALA A 441 12.14 -18.69 -4.42
CA ALA A 441 11.76 -17.65 -3.46
C ALA A 441 11.89 -18.08 -1.98
N ARG A 442 12.02 -19.38 -1.70
CA ARG A 442 12.23 -19.95 -0.36
C ARG A 442 13.67 -19.76 0.14
N GLY A 443 14.63 -19.53 -0.75
CA GLY A 443 16.05 -19.49 -0.41
C GLY A 443 16.49 -18.24 0.36
N SER A 444 15.91 -17.07 0.05
CA SER A 444 16.26 -15.81 0.72
C SER A 444 15.22 -14.73 0.50
N MET A 445 15.25 -13.67 1.33
CA MET A 445 14.42 -12.47 1.11
C MET A 445 14.72 -11.81 -0.25
N GLN A 446 15.97 -11.86 -0.72
CA GLN A 446 16.33 -11.31 -2.04
C GLN A 446 15.69 -12.11 -3.18
N ALA A 447 15.73 -13.44 -3.12
CA ALA A 447 15.05 -14.30 -4.09
C ALA A 447 13.53 -14.08 -4.04
N PHE A 448 12.97 -13.96 -2.83
CA PHE A 448 11.55 -13.68 -2.63
C PHE A 448 11.11 -12.36 -3.26
N LYS A 449 11.87 -11.27 -3.03
CA LYS A 449 11.64 -9.96 -3.68
C LYS A 449 11.73 -10.06 -5.19
N ARG A 450 12.71 -10.78 -5.73
CA ARG A 450 12.90 -10.97 -7.19
C ARG A 450 11.70 -11.67 -7.84
N VAL A 451 11.23 -12.77 -7.25
CA VAL A 451 10.06 -13.50 -7.78
C VAL A 451 8.80 -12.65 -7.70
N MET A 452 8.55 -12.04 -6.54
CA MET A 452 7.39 -11.16 -6.36
C MET A 452 7.46 -9.89 -7.20
N GLY A 453 8.66 -9.42 -7.53
CA GLY A 453 8.96 -8.23 -8.33
C GLY A 453 8.93 -8.45 -9.84
N SER A 454 8.75 -9.70 -10.27
CA SER A 454 9.07 -10.12 -11.63
C SER A 454 8.08 -9.62 -12.68
N ASN A 455 8.66 -9.03 -13.72
CA ASN A 455 8.05 -8.87 -15.03
C ASN A 455 9.13 -8.96 -16.10
N ASN A 456 9.18 -10.08 -16.81
CA ASN A 456 10.12 -10.32 -17.89
C ASN A 456 9.36 -10.71 -19.17
N TYR A 457 8.25 -10.01 -19.44
CA TYR A 457 7.27 -10.43 -20.43
C TYR A 457 7.82 -10.61 -21.85
N GLN A 458 8.92 -9.93 -22.18
CA GLN A 458 9.60 -10.03 -23.46
C GLN A 458 10.26 -11.40 -23.67
N ALA A 459 10.67 -12.08 -22.60
CA ALA A 459 11.45 -13.32 -22.67
C ALA A 459 10.80 -14.50 -21.93
N ASP A 460 9.91 -14.26 -20.96
CA ASP A 460 9.22 -15.32 -20.25
C ASP A 460 8.16 -15.97 -21.16
N PRO A 461 8.28 -17.28 -21.47
CA PRO A 461 7.34 -17.96 -22.36
C PRO A 461 5.90 -17.98 -21.80
N GLU A 462 5.72 -17.91 -20.48
CA GLU A 462 4.39 -17.89 -19.87
C GLU A 462 3.72 -16.52 -19.97
N SER A 463 4.49 -15.46 -20.23
CA SER A 463 3.93 -14.12 -20.46
C SER A 463 3.42 -13.92 -21.88
N HIS A 464 3.82 -14.77 -22.84
CA HIS A 464 3.37 -14.70 -24.23
C HIS A 464 3.54 -13.30 -24.88
N GLY A 465 4.57 -12.54 -24.49
CA GLY A 465 4.80 -11.19 -24.98
C GLY A 465 3.82 -10.13 -24.46
N ASP A 466 2.96 -10.46 -23.50
CA ASP A 466 2.02 -9.54 -22.86
C ASP A 466 2.54 -9.07 -21.49
N PRO A 467 2.79 -7.77 -21.29
CA PRO A 467 3.34 -7.25 -20.04
C PRO A 467 2.37 -7.33 -18.85
N SER A 468 1.10 -7.64 -19.09
CA SER A 468 0.11 -7.90 -18.03
C SER A 468 0.19 -9.34 -17.51
N LYS A 469 0.83 -10.26 -18.23
CA LYS A 469 0.94 -11.68 -17.88
C LYS A 469 2.22 -11.98 -17.09
N ALA A 470 2.40 -11.25 -16.00
CA ALA A 470 3.55 -11.34 -15.10
C ALA A 470 3.10 -11.31 -13.63
N ILE A 471 4.01 -11.44 -12.65
CA ILE A 471 3.64 -11.28 -11.24
C ILE A 471 3.40 -9.79 -10.90
N MET A 472 4.27 -8.90 -11.40
CA MET A 472 4.06 -7.44 -11.39
C MET A 472 3.69 -6.92 -12.78
N ALA A 473 2.40 -6.96 -13.15
CA ALA A 473 1.92 -6.49 -14.45
C ALA A 473 2.36 -5.05 -14.79
N ARG A 474 2.60 -4.79 -16.08
CA ARG A 474 2.97 -3.49 -16.66
C ARG A 474 2.12 -3.18 -17.90
N GLY A 475 0.81 -2.99 -17.72
CA GLY A 475 -0.10 -2.73 -18.84
C GLY A 475 0.32 -1.53 -19.71
N ASP A 476 1.04 -0.57 -19.12
CA ASP A 476 1.55 0.62 -19.79
C ASP A 476 2.61 0.31 -20.86
N LEU A 477 3.28 -0.84 -20.77
CA LEU A 477 4.30 -1.27 -21.72
C LEU A 477 3.75 -2.07 -22.90
N SER A 478 2.43 -2.23 -23.00
CA SER A 478 1.80 -2.92 -24.12
C SER A 478 2.01 -2.13 -25.42
N PRO A 479 2.66 -2.70 -26.45
CA PRO A 479 2.93 -1.97 -27.69
C PRO A 479 1.67 -1.74 -28.53
N TYR A 480 0.61 -2.50 -28.27
CA TYR A 480 -0.65 -2.44 -29.02
C TYR A 480 -1.72 -1.60 -28.32
N ARG A 481 -1.76 -1.69 -26.98
CA ARG A 481 -2.78 -1.04 -26.16
C ARG A 481 -2.21 -0.72 -24.79
N PRO A 482 -1.44 0.37 -24.64
CA PRO A 482 -0.98 0.84 -23.33
C PRO A 482 -2.19 1.08 -22.42
N GLU A 483 -2.16 0.46 -21.24
CA GLU A 483 -3.16 0.67 -20.19
C GLU A 483 -2.47 1.17 -18.93
N LEU A 484 -2.94 2.27 -18.34
CA LEU A 484 -2.39 2.84 -17.09
C LEU A 484 -2.87 2.02 -15.88
N PHE A 485 -2.57 0.73 -15.92
CA PHE A 485 -2.96 -0.30 -14.99
C PHE A 485 -1.85 -1.35 -14.90
N GLY A 486 -1.63 -1.87 -13.70
CA GLY A 486 -0.65 -2.90 -13.44
C GLY A 486 -0.31 -2.94 -11.97
N ALA A 487 0.79 -3.61 -11.65
CA ALA A 487 1.33 -3.63 -10.30
C ALA A 487 1.83 -2.24 -9.90
N VAL A 488 1.43 -1.76 -8.72
CA VAL A 488 1.77 -0.40 -8.25
C VAL A 488 2.60 -0.37 -6.97
N ASP A 489 2.93 -1.53 -6.44
CA ASP A 489 3.81 -1.70 -5.29
C ASP A 489 4.26 -3.15 -5.15
N LEU A 490 5.14 -3.36 -4.18
CA LEU A 490 5.43 -4.68 -3.62
C LEU A 490 5.74 -4.53 -2.13
N LYS A 491 5.03 -5.27 -1.27
CA LYS A 491 5.30 -5.39 0.17
C LYS A 491 5.69 -6.82 0.50
N VAL A 492 6.73 -6.99 1.31
CA VAL A 492 7.21 -8.31 1.76
C VAL A 492 7.57 -8.28 3.24
N THR A 493 7.39 -9.39 3.94
CA THR A 493 7.83 -9.55 5.34
C THR A 493 8.41 -10.95 5.55
N GLU A 494 9.17 -11.11 6.63
CA GLU A 494 9.78 -12.36 7.05
C GLU A 494 9.62 -12.54 8.55
N ALA A 495 9.45 -13.79 8.96
CA ALA A 495 9.49 -14.22 10.34
C ALA A 495 10.28 -15.52 10.46
N VAL A 496 10.98 -15.70 11.58
CA VAL A 496 11.69 -16.95 11.88
C VAL A 496 10.68 -17.95 12.47
N PRO A 497 10.51 -19.14 11.87
CA PRO A 497 9.65 -20.20 12.41
C PRO A 497 10.07 -20.57 13.84
N GLY A 498 9.12 -20.66 14.75
CA GLY A 498 9.35 -20.94 16.18
C GLY A 498 10.05 -19.83 16.96
N GLY A 499 10.23 -18.63 16.41
CA GLY A 499 10.82 -17.50 17.13
C GLY A 499 9.85 -16.86 18.13
N GLU A 500 10.34 -16.46 19.31
CA GLU A 500 9.52 -15.94 20.43
C GLU A 500 9.01 -14.49 20.24
N GLY A 501 9.40 -13.80 19.16
CA GLY A 501 9.01 -12.41 18.88
C GLY A 501 9.00 -12.09 17.38
N TRP A 502 8.24 -11.06 16.98
CA TRP A 502 8.20 -10.57 15.59
C TRP A 502 7.62 -9.15 15.57
N ASP A 503 8.42 -8.18 15.13
CA ASP A 503 8.03 -6.76 15.12
C ASP A 503 7.13 -6.38 13.93
N GLY A 504 6.81 -7.34 13.04
CA GLY A 504 5.96 -7.09 11.87
C GLY A 504 6.58 -6.15 10.84
N ILE A 505 7.91 -6.04 10.81
CA ILE A 505 8.62 -5.20 9.83
C ILE A 505 8.38 -5.76 8.43
N ALA A 506 7.97 -4.89 7.53
CA ALA A 506 7.89 -5.17 6.11
C ALA A 506 8.95 -4.36 5.34
N TRP A 507 9.31 -4.81 4.15
CA TRP A 507 9.98 -3.98 3.15
C TRP A 507 8.98 -3.68 2.06
N ALA A 508 8.94 -2.44 1.60
CA ALA A 508 8.02 -2.05 0.55
C ALA A 508 8.69 -1.18 -0.50
N ARG A 509 8.27 -1.35 -1.75
CA ARG A 509 8.57 -0.48 -2.88
C ARG A 509 7.27 0.10 -3.42
N SER A 510 7.25 1.41 -3.68
CA SER A 510 6.14 2.09 -4.34
C SER A 510 6.36 2.15 -5.85
N GLY A 511 5.30 2.00 -6.63
CA GLY A 511 5.30 2.11 -8.08
C GLY A 511 5.44 0.79 -8.84
N PRO A 512 5.30 0.85 -10.17
CA PRO A 512 5.48 -0.31 -11.03
C PRO A 512 6.91 -0.86 -10.99
N THR A 513 7.07 -2.15 -11.31
CA THR A 513 8.39 -2.80 -11.22
C THR A 513 9.41 -2.13 -12.14
N THR A 514 10.61 -1.93 -11.60
CA THR A 514 11.79 -1.42 -12.29
C THR A 514 12.91 -2.46 -12.38
N ASP A 515 12.68 -3.70 -11.93
CA ASP A 515 13.71 -4.76 -11.89
C ASP A 515 14.30 -5.03 -13.27
N ASN A 516 13.42 -5.24 -14.26
CA ASN A 516 13.77 -5.54 -15.65
C ASN A 516 13.00 -4.65 -16.65
N GLN A 517 12.39 -3.57 -16.18
CA GLN A 517 11.49 -2.73 -16.98
C GLN A 517 11.82 -1.24 -16.75
N PRO A 518 11.58 -0.36 -17.73
CA PRO A 518 11.83 1.06 -17.55
C PRO A 518 10.92 1.64 -16.46
N PRO A 519 11.40 2.62 -15.67
CA PRO A 519 10.55 3.37 -14.74
C PRO A 519 9.32 3.94 -15.43
N PHE A 520 8.19 3.87 -14.74
CA PHE A 520 6.97 4.53 -15.21
C PHE A 520 7.09 6.05 -14.98
N SER A 521 6.62 6.84 -15.95
CA SER A 521 6.64 8.30 -15.91
C SER A 521 5.33 8.86 -16.43
N TRP A 522 4.67 9.70 -15.62
CA TRP A 522 3.49 10.46 -16.04
C TRP A 522 3.81 11.43 -17.18
N LEU A 523 5.06 11.88 -17.30
CA LEU A 523 5.54 12.81 -18.34
C LEU A 523 5.54 12.19 -19.75
N ASN A 524 5.46 10.85 -19.85
CA ASN A 524 5.53 10.13 -21.11
C ASN A 524 4.16 9.68 -21.63
N ILE A 525 3.08 10.05 -20.94
CA ILE A 525 1.72 9.68 -21.33
C ILE A 525 1.25 10.64 -22.43
N PRO A 526 0.80 10.14 -23.60
CA PRO A 526 0.28 11.00 -24.66
C PRO A 526 -0.90 11.85 -24.18
N ASP A 527 -1.04 13.08 -24.71
CA ASP A 527 -2.04 14.10 -24.35
C ASP A 527 -3.53 13.71 -24.57
N GLY A 528 -3.86 12.42 -24.71
CA GLY A 528 -5.17 11.93 -25.13
C GLY A 528 -6.24 11.79 -24.05
N GLU A 529 -5.86 11.59 -22.77
CA GLU A 529 -6.80 11.41 -21.64
C GLU A 529 -6.20 12.04 -20.37
N PRO A 530 -6.76 13.13 -19.81
CA PRO A 530 -6.23 13.72 -18.59
C PRO A 530 -6.59 12.86 -17.38
N VAL A 531 -5.78 11.83 -17.11
CA VAL A 531 -5.90 11.01 -15.90
C VAL A 531 -5.37 11.83 -14.73
N LEU A 532 -6.26 12.22 -13.81
CA LEU A 532 -5.85 12.98 -12.62
C LEU A 532 -5.03 12.08 -11.69
N HIS A 533 -3.83 12.54 -11.34
CA HIS A 533 -2.87 11.85 -10.47
C HIS A 533 -2.29 12.83 -9.45
N LEU A 534 -3.16 13.63 -8.82
CA LEU A 534 -2.76 14.72 -7.92
C LEU A 534 -1.93 14.18 -6.75
N GLY A 535 -0.90 14.93 -6.35
CA GLY A 535 0.01 14.59 -5.25
C GLY A 535 1.03 13.49 -5.58
N GLN A 536 0.91 12.81 -6.72
CA GLN A 536 1.86 11.75 -7.10
C GLN A 536 3.20 12.31 -7.60
N PRO A 537 4.30 11.55 -7.48
CA PRO A 537 5.55 11.84 -8.17
C PRO A 537 5.41 11.70 -9.69
N ASP A 538 6.16 12.48 -10.46
CA ASP A 538 6.16 12.39 -11.93
C ASP A 538 6.75 11.07 -12.44
N VAL A 539 7.76 10.55 -11.75
CA VAL A 539 8.50 9.33 -12.11
C VAL A 539 8.54 8.38 -10.93
N PHE A 540 8.16 7.12 -11.18
CA PHE A 540 8.18 6.06 -10.18
C PHE A 540 9.43 5.18 -10.37
N ASN A 541 10.48 5.52 -9.64
CA ASN A 541 11.74 4.79 -9.61
C ASN A 541 12.28 4.67 -8.18
N PHE A 542 11.45 4.15 -7.27
CA PHE A 542 11.78 4.06 -5.85
C PHE A 542 12.41 2.71 -5.49
N ASP A 543 13.33 2.74 -4.54
CA ASP A 543 13.93 1.52 -3.98
C ASP A 543 13.02 0.85 -2.95
N PHE A 544 13.42 -0.34 -2.51
CA PHE A 544 12.82 -0.97 -1.34
C PHE A 544 13.25 -0.25 -0.06
N ILE A 545 12.29 0.23 0.70
CA ILE A 545 12.54 0.79 2.02
C ILE A 545 12.01 -0.13 3.13
N PRO A 546 12.73 -0.26 4.25
CA PRO A 546 12.21 -0.95 5.42
C PRO A 546 11.11 -0.11 6.07
N MET A 547 9.93 -0.70 6.17
CA MET A 547 8.85 -0.21 7.00
C MET A 547 9.11 -0.67 8.45
N ALA A 548 10.19 -0.18 9.06
CA ALA A 548 10.62 -0.49 10.43
C ALA A 548 9.95 0.38 11.52
N PHE A 549 9.68 -0.22 12.69
CA PHE A 549 8.96 0.38 13.82
C PHE A 549 9.97 0.68 14.94
N HIS A 550 10.15 1.93 15.33
CA HIS A 550 10.93 2.26 16.51
C HIS A 550 10.08 3.17 17.41
N ASP A 551 9.66 2.65 18.57
CA ASP A 551 8.79 3.35 19.53
C ASP A 551 9.52 4.49 20.26
N ALA A 552 10.85 4.45 20.29
CA ALA A 552 11.72 5.38 21.03
C ALA A 552 12.39 6.44 20.15
N GLU A 553 12.63 6.15 18.87
CA GLU A 553 13.33 7.00 17.89
C GLU A 553 12.68 6.72 16.52
N GLY A 554 12.67 7.63 15.55
CA GLY A 554 12.00 7.41 14.25
C GLY A 554 12.57 6.26 13.40
N ILE A 555 12.01 6.08 12.19
CA ILE A 555 12.35 5.00 11.22
C ILE A 555 13.84 5.00 10.83
N ALA A 556 14.38 3.85 10.41
CA ALA A 556 15.73 3.61 9.85
C ALA A 556 15.74 3.42 8.30
N ALA A 557 16.86 3.76 7.60
CA ALA A 557 17.03 3.72 6.12
C ALA A 557 17.74 2.45 5.56
N PRO A 558 17.71 2.21 4.23
CA PRO A 558 18.06 0.95 3.58
C PRO A 558 19.56 0.73 3.31
N ILE A 559 19.91 -0.55 3.19
CA ILE A 559 21.22 -1.08 2.77
C ILE A 559 21.23 -1.13 1.25
N ASP A 560 22.24 -0.54 0.61
CA ASP A 560 22.58 -0.85 -0.77
C ASP A 560 23.97 -1.45 -0.93
N SER A 561 23.98 -2.49 -1.76
CA SER A 561 25.09 -3.09 -2.50
C SER A 561 26.36 -3.47 -1.73
N LEU A 562 26.52 -4.78 -1.55
CA LEU A 562 27.82 -5.45 -1.54
C LEU A 562 28.68 -4.98 -2.72
N GLY A 563 29.88 -4.49 -2.43
CA GLY A 563 30.89 -4.18 -3.44
C GLY A 563 32.12 -3.49 -2.85
N ASP A 564 32.91 -4.21 -2.05
CA ASP A 564 34.33 -4.45 -2.32
C ASP A 564 35.08 -4.95 -1.08
N SER A 565 35.87 -5.98 -1.33
CA SER A 565 36.93 -6.50 -0.50
C SER A 565 37.94 -5.42 -0.12
N ASP A 566 38.17 -5.21 1.18
CA ASP A 566 39.50 -5.34 1.81
C ASP A 566 39.57 -4.66 3.19
N GLY A 567 40.26 -5.32 4.12
CA GLY A 567 41.13 -4.61 5.06
C GLY A 567 40.55 -4.18 6.41
N VAL A 568 40.57 -5.12 7.34
CA VAL A 568 40.74 -4.86 8.78
C VAL A 568 41.91 -3.89 9.02
N ARG A 569 41.69 -2.74 9.68
CA ARG A 569 42.59 -2.16 10.71
C ARG A 569 41.95 -0.95 11.42
N ILE A 570 41.70 -1.13 12.71
CA ILE A 570 41.24 -0.09 13.65
C ILE A 570 42.44 0.66 14.25
N ALA A 571 42.31 1.99 14.29
CA ALA A 571 42.81 3.00 15.23
C ALA A 571 44.29 3.07 15.65
N GLN A 572 44.86 4.27 15.48
CA GLN A 572 45.57 4.93 16.58
C GLN A 572 45.47 6.47 16.50
N ARG A 573 45.12 7.10 17.62
CA ARG A 573 45.12 8.57 17.83
C ARG A 573 46.51 9.07 18.20
N ARG A 574 46.80 10.30 17.75
CA ARG A 574 47.67 11.36 18.32
C ARG A 574 49.12 10.99 18.71
N ARG A 575 50.07 11.60 17.99
CA ARG A 575 51.07 12.56 18.52
C ARG A 575 51.84 13.24 17.38
N GLU A 576 51.99 14.56 17.52
CA GLU A 576 53.16 15.40 17.20
C GLU A 576 54.07 15.07 15.99
N GLY A 577 54.36 16.09 15.17
CA GLY A 577 55.66 16.15 14.48
C GLY A 577 55.64 16.72 13.07
N LYS A 578 56.37 17.82 12.90
CA LYS A 578 56.66 18.58 11.67
C LYS A 578 57.31 17.75 10.53
N ARG A 579 57.23 18.37 9.33
CA ARG A 579 58.12 18.34 8.13
C ARG A 579 57.75 17.40 6.97
N ALA A 580 57.58 18.04 5.80
CA ALA A 580 57.73 17.55 4.42
C ALA A 580 59.23 17.19 4.13
N PRO A 581 59.67 16.72 2.92
CA PRO A 581 58.99 16.75 1.60
C PRO A 581 59.31 15.56 0.63
N GLU A 582 58.94 15.74 -0.66
CA GLU A 582 59.51 15.11 -1.88
C GLU A 582 59.24 13.60 -2.10
N GLU A 583 59.10 13.02 -3.30
CA GLU A 583 59.21 13.46 -4.69
C GLU A 583 58.65 12.35 -5.62
N ASN A 584 58.13 12.79 -6.77
CA ASN A 584 58.37 12.25 -8.12
C ASN A 584 57.83 10.91 -8.69
N HIS A 585 57.49 11.07 -9.98
CA HIS A 585 57.49 10.13 -11.12
C HIS A 585 56.25 9.25 -11.33
N LEU A 586 55.72 9.04 -12.55
CA LEU A 586 56.05 9.49 -13.91
C LEU A 586 54.86 9.19 -14.86
N GLN A 587 54.72 10.05 -15.87
CA GLN A 587 54.15 10.01 -17.25
C GLN A 587 53.31 8.79 -17.73
N TRP A 588 52.34 8.92 -18.65
CA TRP A 588 52.42 9.32 -20.09
C TRP A 588 51.07 9.90 -20.60
N LEU A 589 50.98 11.11 -21.19
CA LEU A 589 51.09 11.53 -22.62
C LEU A 589 50.03 10.90 -23.58
N VAL A 590 48.95 11.60 -24.01
CA VAL A 590 48.78 12.59 -25.15
C VAL A 590 48.51 11.87 -26.50
N PRO A 591 47.80 12.36 -27.57
CA PRO A 591 47.38 13.75 -27.92
C PRO A 591 45.96 14.01 -28.58
N ILE A 592 45.54 15.30 -28.54
CA ILE A 592 45.11 16.23 -29.64
C ILE A 592 43.97 15.75 -30.58
N SER A 593 42.86 16.49 -30.79
CA SER A 593 42.84 17.70 -31.64
C SER A 593 41.46 18.41 -31.72
N THR A 594 41.49 19.74 -31.54
CA THR A 594 40.82 20.83 -32.31
C THR A 594 39.30 20.84 -32.50
N ALA A 595 38.62 21.98 -32.61
CA ALA A 595 38.85 23.41 -32.38
C ALA A 595 37.56 24.14 -32.82
N ALA A 596 37.43 25.38 -32.35
CA ALA A 596 36.56 26.46 -32.84
C ALA A 596 35.04 26.33 -32.59
N ALA A 597 34.27 27.39 -32.34
CA ALA A 597 34.47 28.79 -31.91
C ALA A 597 33.04 29.33 -31.71
N ALA A 598 32.71 29.91 -30.54
CA ALA A 598 32.48 31.35 -30.33
C ALA A 598 31.26 31.91 -31.11
N SER A 599 30.25 32.55 -30.51
CA SER A 599 30.32 33.64 -29.54
C SER A 599 28.89 34.07 -29.07
N PRO A 600 28.77 34.99 -28.09
CA PRO A 600 27.79 34.91 -27.00
C PRO A 600 26.82 36.10 -26.93
N MET A 601 25.90 36.07 -25.95
CA MET A 601 25.25 37.28 -25.44
C MET A 601 25.64 37.52 -23.98
N LYS A 602 26.28 38.66 -23.75
CA LYS A 602 26.65 39.24 -22.45
C LYS A 602 25.41 39.82 -21.76
N VAL A 603 25.31 39.65 -20.44
CA VAL A 603 24.99 40.76 -19.52
C VAL A 603 25.73 40.54 -18.19
N THR A 604 26.53 41.53 -17.80
CA THR A 604 27.32 41.65 -16.57
C THR A 604 26.52 42.26 -15.40
N PRO A 605 27.01 42.19 -14.15
CA PRO A 605 26.22 42.18 -12.93
C PRO A 605 26.04 43.58 -12.30
N PHE A 606 25.13 43.69 -11.34
CA PHE A 606 25.14 44.74 -10.33
C PHE A 606 25.01 44.12 -8.93
N SER A 607 25.98 44.44 -8.09
CA SER A 607 26.04 44.10 -6.67
C SER A 607 25.51 45.26 -5.85
N LEU A 608 24.68 44.98 -4.84
CA LEU A 608 24.53 45.81 -3.63
C LEU A 608 23.90 44.94 -2.54
N GLY A 609 24.61 44.80 -1.42
CA GLY A 609 24.20 43.99 -0.28
C GLY A 609 23.29 44.73 0.70
N LEU A 610 22.60 43.99 1.56
CA LEU A 610 22.53 44.18 3.02
C LEU A 610 21.70 43.05 3.67
N CYS A 611 21.89 42.91 4.97
CA CYS A 611 21.58 41.77 5.84
C CYS A 611 20.08 41.45 6.14
N ALA A 612 19.86 40.17 6.47
CA ALA A 612 19.00 39.59 7.50
C ALA A 612 17.49 39.93 7.59
N ALA A 613 16.64 38.90 7.42
CA ALA A 613 15.67 38.37 8.42
C ALA A 613 14.43 37.70 7.75
N GLY A 614 14.08 36.49 8.21
CA GLY A 614 12.71 35.95 8.23
C GLY A 614 12.08 35.50 6.90
N ALA A 615 12.28 34.25 6.51
CA ALA A 615 11.52 33.61 5.44
C ALA A 615 10.30 32.86 6.02
N ILE A 616 9.11 33.46 5.89
CA ILE A 616 7.83 32.76 5.82
C ILE A 616 7.60 32.47 4.34
N GLY A 617 7.67 31.20 3.93
CA GLY A 617 7.40 30.78 2.56
C GLY A 617 5.91 30.61 2.32
N PHE A 618 5.28 31.59 1.66
CA PHE A 618 4.02 31.41 0.93
C PHE A 618 4.35 30.79 -0.44
N LEU A 619 3.79 29.62 -0.75
CA LEU A 619 3.79 29.07 -2.10
C LEU A 619 2.69 29.78 -2.91
N SER A 620 3.07 30.69 -3.80
CA SER A 620 2.15 31.32 -4.75
C SER A 620 1.97 30.41 -5.97
N LEU A 621 0.76 29.86 -6.15
CA LEU A 621 0.34 29.22 -7.39
C LEU A 621 0.17 30.31 -8.47
N VAL A 622 1.02 30.31 -9.51
CA VAL A 622 0.91 31.27 -10.62
C VAL A 622 -0.03 30.68 -11.68
N LEU A 623 -1.29 31.10 -11.68
CA LEU A 623 -2.24 30.85 -12.78
C LEU A 623 -1.96 31.83 -13.92
N ARG A 624 -1.68 31.32 -15.14
CA ARG A 624 -1.60 32.16 -16.35
C ARG A 624 -2.94 32.15 -17.11
N PRO A 625 -3.49 33.30 -17.51
CA PRO A 625 -4.70 33.34 -18.32
C PRO A 625 -4.37 33.12 -19.81
N VAL A 626 -5.13 32.26 -20.48
CA VAL A 626 -5.21 32.21 -21.94
C VAL A 626 -6.60 32.69 -22.34
N ARG A 627 -6.68 33.85 -23.00
CA ARG A 627 -7.92 34.35 -23.62
C ARG A 627 -8.02 33.75 -25.02
N GLN A 628 -9.05 32.93 -25.27
CA GLN A 628 -9.55 32.72 -26.63
C GLN A 628 -10.74 33.64 -26.87
N HIS A 629 -10.63 34.48 -27.90
CA HIS A 629 -11.75 35.27 -28.39
C HIS A 629 -12.69 34.34 -29.17
N SER A 630 -13.91 34.14 -28.67
CA SER A 630 -15.03 33.68 -29.48
C SER A 630 -16.13 34.74 -29.44
N HIS A 631 -16.59 35.16 -30.63
CA HIS A 631 -17.64 36.15 -30.81
C HIS A 631 -19.01 35.50 -30.58
N VAL A 632 -19.54 35.58 -29.36
CA VAL A 632 -20.99 35.47 -29.08
C VAL A 632 -21.32 36.39 -27.89
N PRO A 633 -22.25 37.36 -28.00
CA PRO A 633 -22.61 38.23 -26.89
C PRO A 633 -23.71 37.59 -26.03
N GLY A 634 -23.38 37.27 -24.77
CA GLY A 634 -24.35 36.89 -23.74
C GLY A 634 -23.83 35.75 -22.85
N GLU A 635 -23.58 36.08 -21.57
CA GLU A 635 -23.09 35.21 -20.47
C GLU A 635 -21.59 34.82 -20.53
N GLU A 636 -20.73 35.70 -20.00
CA GLU A 636 -19.36 35.35 -19.62
C GLU A 636 -19.34 34.69 -18.23
N GLU A 637 -19.48 33.37 -18.15
CA GLU A 637 -18.89 32.60 -17.04
C GLU A 637 -17.46 32.21 -17.41
N SER A 638 -16.48 32.67 -16.62
CA SER A 638 -15.07 32.35 -16.83
C SER A 638 -14.81 30.91 -16.36
N VAL A 639 -14.81 29.97 -17.30
CA VAL A 639 -14.40 28.57 -17.06
C VAL A 639 -12.87 28.51 -17.09
N TYR A 640 -12.25 28.17 -15.96
CA TYR A 640 -10.83 27.89 -15.88
C TYR A 640 -10.61 26.37 -15.95
N PHE A 641 -9.90 25.91 -16.98
CA PHE A 641 -9.40 24.53 -17.06
C PHE A 641 -8.09 24.44 -16.30
N LEU A 642 -7.98 23.46 -15.39
CA LEU A 642 -6.67 22.98 -14.91
C LEU A 642 -6.06 22.17 -16.06
N HIS A 643 -5.13 22.78 -16.80
CA HIS A 643 -4.19 22.02 -17.61
C HIS A 643 -3.09 21.49 -16.68
N ALA A 644 -2.80 20.19 -16.82
CA ALA A 644 -1.74 19.48 -16.12
C ALA A 644 -0.35 20.09 -16.39
#